data_AF-A0A917HK94-F1
#
_entry.id   AF-A0A917HK94-F1
#
_cell.length_a   1.000
_cell.length_b   1.000
_cell.length_c   1.000
_cell.angle_alpha   90.00
_cell.angle_beta   90.00
_cell.angle_gamma   90.00
#
_symmetry.space_group_name_H-M   'P 1'
#
loop_
_entity.id
_entity.type
_entity.pdbx_description
1 polymer ?
#
loop_
_entity_poly.entity_id
_entity_poly.type
_entity_poly.pdbx_seq_one_letter_code
_entity_poly.pdbx_strand_id
1 'polypeptide(L)'
;MALLKVLVLTAFAGYAQPFQFAHVTDTHVGSATGADDLRRTVADINANPDLHFVILSGDVTEFGSDEELRLAKQILDSLFIPWYVIPGNHDTNWSESGGNSFRKIFGGETFAFVHNGYFFVGTNSGPNMRMSPGQVPRENLVWMDSLFAAHPDKDMPIIYVNHYPQDSSLNNWFEALDRVKTRNVQLFFCGHGHQNKQYEFEGIPGIMGRSNLRAKDSVGGYNIVTIADGRALYQEQHPGAGMQEPWAVIPLLNHRFADEARLYDRPDYSLNTRHAAVRGVWSFQDASDIGAGLATYKQLVITANTAGQVYALDEQTGRKVWSFQTGGKVYSTPTVWKHYVVVGSSDGLIYGLHAKTGKLLWKHAAEKAVLGSPLVHNGVAYIGASDGRFRALDIKSGRLRWSFDEVKGYVSGKPLLYENTLYFGSWGNGFYAIDPADGHLKWQWSNGASSRMLSPAACYPVGANGRIFIVAPDRYMTALDARNGAEIWRKKIDSVRVRESMGLSEDGTLVYVKTMDGQVLGVSTTADSMQIAWRSKLQLPYELTPSAISANDGLVFVPSHSGLVSGLNAASGDVAWQYKLSNAMVNPMLPLRGQRLVASTMDGKVVCLAYGDPEDRSWIRVNQLGYTPQGIKVAVWGGKSTKRIARFRLVEGESGKAVFAGKAGKDFGTYGPFRSSYRLDFSAYADTGTYYLEVDGVRSPQFRIASDVYTGAADFALRYMRQQRTLFNPFLKDSCHTHDGFTLYAAGAGLPDSTRIDVGGGWHDASDYLQYATTSANATYHLLAAYRDFPAIFGDHKQANGLDGSNGIADVLDEARWGLDWLLKMHPEPHLLFNQIADDRDHAGMRMPGEDDFYGRGFERPVYFVSGEPQQRGKFMNSTTGTSSTAAKFTSAFNLGSLLFETKDTTYAQRLLEKAKTAYAFAKRRPGVTQTASVKSPYIYAEDNWVDDMELAAATQWAATGDAAFLQEALDYARQETVTPWMANDTAAHYQWYPFINLGHRELARRTTGEKREEVIAYYKEGIEQVWARAEQNAFYRGVPFIWCSNNLTASFAIQCLWYEQLTNDDTYAQLVQANFDWLFGCNPWGTSMVYGLPAWGDTPTDPHSAFTRLGNYPIDGGLVDGPVYGNIFNSLIGIQLTKPDAHAPFQSDLAVYHDDYGDYSTNEPTMDGTASLIYLLAAKEQESREVAQPKK
;
A
#
# COMPACT_ATOMS: atom_id res chain seq x y z
N MET A 1 -15.41 -5.68 48.46
CA MET A 1 -16.52 -5.61 49.41
C MET A 1 -15.98 -5.02 50.71
N ALA A 2 -16.50 -3.85 51.14
CA ALA A 2 -16.30 -3.11 52.41
C ALA A 2 -14.84 -2.69 52.76
N LEU A 3 -14.47 -1.45 53.13
CA LEU A 3 -15.14 -0.32 53.77
C LEU A 3 -14.62 1.00 53.17
N LEU A 4 -15.51 1.90 52.76
CA LEU A 4 -15.22 3.27 52.34
C LEU A 4 -15.29 4.18 53.58
N LYS A 5 -14.16 4.73 54.03
CA LYS A 5 -14.16 5.88 54.95
C LYS A 5 -13.96 7.15 54.14
N VAL A 6 -15.05 7.89 53.96
CA VAL A 6 -15.07 9.26 53.46
C VAL A 6 -14.44 10.15 54.54
N LEU A 7 -13.27 10.71 54.25
CA LEU A 7 -12.71 11.82 55.03
C LEU A 7 -13.10 13.13 54.34
N VAL A 8 -13.88 13.95 55.02
CA VAL A 8 -14.25 15.30 54.60
C VAL A 8 -13.01 16.19 54.69
N LEU A 9 -12.52 16.71 53.55
CA LEU A 9 -11.47 17.71 53.47
C LEU A 9 -12.08 19.11 53.58
N THR A 10 -12.04 19.68 54.78
CA THR A 10 -12.19 21.13 54.99
C THR A 10 -10.93 21.84 54.49
N ALA A 11 -11.08 22.73 53.51
CA ALA A 11 -10.02 23.58 52.99
C ALA A 11 -9.56 24.58 54.07
N PHE A 12 -8.38 24.34 54.65
CA PHE A 12 -7.58 25.38 55.28
C PHE A 12 -6.55 25.86 54.26
N ALA A 13 -6.57 27.14 53.93
CA ALA A 13 -5.42 27.82 53.33
C ALA A 13 -4.30 27.87 54.39
N GLY A 14 -3.54 26.77 54.52
CA GLY A 14 -2.44 26.63 55.46
C GLY A 14 -1.16 27.21 54.87
N TYR A 15 -0.58 28.20 55.54
CA TYR A 15 0.80 28.62 55.30
C TYR A 15 1.74 27.41 55.41
N ALA A 16 2.65 27.24 54.44
CA ALA A 16 3.64 26.17 54.45
C ALA A 16 4.42 26.17 55.78
N GLN A 17 4.41 25.03 56.47
CA GLN A 17 5.06 24.89 57.78
C GLN A 17 6.53 24.47 57.59
N PRO A 18 7.48 24.95 58.42
CA PRO A 18 8.86 24.50 58.35
C PRO A 18 9.01 22.98 58.58
N PHE A 19 9.92 22.34 57.86
CA PHE A 19 10.29 20.93 58.08
C PHE A 19 11.68 20.62 57.55
N GLN A 20 12.26 19.51 58.02
CA GLN A 20 13.51 18.95 57.51
C GLN A 20 13.32 17.55 56.94
N PHE A 21 14.09 17.20 55.92
CA PHE A 21 14.14 15.85 55.37
C PHE A 21 15.55 15.52 54.88
N ALA A 22 15.86 14.22 54.77
CA ALA A 22 17.14 13.76 54.24
C ALA A 22 17.06 13.53 52.73
N HIS A 23 18.02 14.07 51.98
CA HIS A 23 18.23 13.80 50.56
C HIS A 23 19.48 12.93 50.40
N VAL A 24 19.24 11.65 50.08
CA VAL A 24 20.27 10.62 49.91
C VAL A 24 20.33 10.26 48.43
N THR A 25 21.52 10.16 47.84
CA THR A 25 21.66 9.79 46.42
C THR A 25 22.86 8.89 46.19
N ASP A 26 22.79 8.10 45.12
CA ASP A 26 23.86 7.27 44.56
C ASP A 26 24.50 6.38 45.65
N THR A 27 23.69 5.48 46.21
CA THR A 27 24.10 4.58 47.29
C THR A 27 24.92 3.39 46.79
N HIS A 28 24.76 3.01 45.52
CA HIS A 28 25.52 1.95 44.84
C HIS A 28 25.70 0.70 45.71
N VAL A 29 24.60 0.20 46.29
CA VAL A 29 24.61 -1.06 47.05
C VAL A 29 25.06 -2.19 46.12
N GLY A 30 26.11 -2.91 46.50
CA GLY A 30 26.84 -3.85 45.64
C GLY A 30 28.27 -3.41 45.36
N SER A 31 28.56 -2.10 45.45
CA SER A 31 29.93 -1.58 45.47
C SER A 31 30.66 -1.94 46.78
N ALA A 32 31.98 -1.76 46.79
CA ALA A 32 32.85 -2.18 47.90
C ALA A 32 32.46 -1.59 49.26
N THR A 33 31.89 -0.37 49.31
CA THR A 33 31.50 0.30 50.57
C THR A 33 30.03 0.71 50.63
N GLY A 34 29.27 0.60 49.54
CA GLY A 34 27.93 1.21 49.44
C GLY A 34 26.92 0.75 50.50
N ALA A 35 26.88 -0.56 50.79
CA ALA A 35 25.97 -1.10 51.81
C ALA A 35 26.33 -0.61 53.23
N ASP A 36 27.62 -0.51 53.54
CA ASP A 36 28.08 -0.05 54.86
C ASP A 36 27.89 1.45 55.03
N ASP A 37 28.11 2.23 53.98
CA ASP A 37 27.81 3.66 53.95
C ASP A 37 26.31 3.90 54.16
N LEU A 38 25.44 3.15 53.47
CA LEU A 38 24.00 3.29 53.62
C LEU A 38 23.52 2.92 55.04
N ARG A 39 24.06 1.85 55.66
CA ARG A 39 23.72 1.50 57.05
C ARG A 39 24.09 2.61 58.03
N ARG A 40 25.25 3.24 57.85
CA ARG A 40 25.69 4.37 58.69
C ARG A 40 24.76 5.58 58.52
N THR A 41 24.39 5.89 57.28
CA THR A 41 23.41 6.94 56.99
C THR A 41 22.05 6.65 57.62
N VAL A 42 21.52 5.43 57.51
CA VAL A 42 20.25 5.05 58.15
C VAL A 42 20.32 5.16 59.68
N ALA A 43 21.42 4.71 60.30
CA ALA A 43 21.60 4.84 61.74
C ALA A 43 21.66 6.31 62.20
N ASP A 44 22.34 7.17 61.43
CA ASP A 44 22.43 8.61 61.68
C ASP A 44 21.07 9.31 61.51
N ILE A 45 20.31 8.97 60.46
CA ILE A 45 18.95 9.48 60.24
C ILE A 45 18.02 9.05 61.38
N ASN A 46 18.06 7.79 61.81
CA ASN A 46 17.23 7.30 62.92
C ASN A 46 17.55 7.97 64.26
N ALA A 47 18.77 8.48 64.44
CA ALA A 47 19.17 9.22 65.63
C ALA A 47 18.73 10.69 65.59
N ASN A 48 18.22 11.19 64.45
CA ASN A 48 17.76 12.56 64.29
C ASN A 48 16.22 12.63 64.23
N PRO A 49 15.55 13.04 65.33
CA PRO A 49 14.09 13.11 65.39
C PRO A 49 13.48 14.27 64.59
N ASP A 50 14.28 15.23 64.12
CA ASP A 50 13.81 16.42 63.40
C ASP A 50 13.56 16.14 61.90
N LEU A 51 13.98 14.98 61.39
CA LEU A 51 13.77 14.58 59.99
C LEU A 51 12.38 13.94 59.82
N HIS A 52 11.59 14.47 58.88
CA HIS A 52 10.22 14.00 58.64
C HIS A 52 10.17 12.78 57.69
N PHE A 53 11.06 12.73 56.70
CA PHE A 53 11.16 11.65 55.71
C PHE A 53 12.52 11.64 55.00
N VAL A 54 12.75 10.64 54.14
CA VAL A 54 13.94 10.52 53.28
C VAL A 54 13.53 10.49 51.79
N ILE A 55 14.26 11.20 50.93
CA ILE A 55 14.18 11.07 49.47
C ILE A 55 15.46 10.45 48.95
N LEU A 56 15.30 9.38 48.17
CA LEU A 56 16.36 8.71 47.41
C LEU A 56 16.23 9.03 45.93
N SER A 57 17.20 9.76 45.35
CA SER A 57 17.14 10.26 43.97
C SER A 57 18.30 9.80 43.07
N GLY A 58 18.98 8.71 43.43
CA GLY A 58 20.21 8.27 42.77
C GLY A 58 20.26 6.77 42.51
N ASP A 59 21.36 6.30 41.93
CA ASP A 59 21.60 4.87 41.73
C ASP A 59 21.54 4.13 43.07
N VAL A 60 20.53 3.28 43.26
CA VAL A 60 20.33 2.57 44.53
C VAL A 60 21.34 1.42 44.63
N THR A 61 21.56 0.72 43.52
CA THR A 61 22.41 -0.46 43.40
C THR A 61 23.46 -0.30 42.30
N GLU A 62 24.50 -1.13 42.30
CA GLU A 62 25.55 -1.09 41.28
C GLU A 62 25.09 -1.70 39.94
N PHE A 63 24.25 -2.75 39.97
CA PHE A 63 23.88 -3.50 38.76
C PHE A 63 22.38 -3.80 38.62
N GLY A 64 21.53 -3.35 39.56
CA GLY A 64 20.10 -3.66 39.54
C GLY A 64 19.83 -5.16 39.71
N SER A 65 20.76 -5.90 40.34
CA SER A 65 20.57 -7.32 40.59
C SER A 65 19.51 -7.54 41.68
N ASP A 66 18.85 -8.68 41.58
CA ASP A 66 17.84 -9.12 42.54
C ASP A 66 18.37 -9.15 43.99
N GLU A 67 19.65 -9.48 44.18
CA GLU A 67 20.31 -9.53 45.49
C GLU A 67 20.59 -8.12 46.03
N GLU A 68 21.20 -7.25 45.22
CA GLU A 68 21.51 -5.87 45.61
C GLU A 68 20.23 -5.09 45.96
N LEU A 69 19.16 -5.24 45.17
CA LEU A 69 17.89 -4.56 45.41
C LEU A 69 17.25 -5.00 46.73
N ARG A 70 17.30 -6.30 47.05
CA ARG A 70 16.80 -6.82 48.34
C ARG A 70 17.64 -6.32 49.51
N LEU A 71 18.97 -6.28 49.35
CA LEU A 71 19.86 -5.77 50.37
C LEU A 71 19.63 -4.27 50.63
N ALA A 72 19.51 -3.47 49.58
CA ALA A 72 19.19 -2.05 49.69
C ALA A 72 17.85 -1.84 50.40
N LYS A 73 16.80 -2.56 49.99
CA LYS A 73 15.49 -2.52 50.63
C LYS A 73 15.55 -2.91 52.11
N GLN A 74 16.27 -3.98 52.45
CA GLN A 74 16.44 -4.42 53.84
C GLN A 74 17.08 -3.32 54.70
N ILE A 75 18.08 -2.60 54.18
CA ILE A 75 18.73 -1.52 54.92
C ILE A 75 17.75 -0.34 55.07
N LEU A 76 17.04 0.05 54.01
CA LEU A 76 16.09 1.16 54.03
C LEU A 76 14.86 0.89 54.90
N ASP A 77 14.41 -0.36 54.99
CA ASP A 77 13.31 -0.77 55.88
C ASP A 77 13.63 -0.64 57.37
N SER A 78 14.90 -0.41 57.73
CA SER A 78 15.29 -0.10 59.10
C SER A 78 15.16 1.38 59.48
N LEU A 79 14.77 2.26 58.56
CA LEU A 79 14.42 3.65 58.86
C LEU A 79 13.14 3.74 59.71
N PHE A 80 13.13 4.60 60.72
CA PHE A 80 11.97 4.85 61.58
C PHE A 80 10.98 5.87 61.00
N ILE A 81 11.37 6.54 59.92
CA ILE A 81 10.59 7.55 59.22
C ILE A 81 10.29 7.11 57.78
N PRO A 82 9.24 7.64 57.13
CA PRO A 82 8.92 7.34 55.74
C PRO A 82 10.09 7.65 54.80
N TRP A 83 10.20 6.87 53.72
CA TRP A 83 11.17 7.11 52.66
C TRP A 83 10.54 6.91 51.28
N TYR A 84 11.05 7.65 50.31
CA TYR A 84 10.58 7.66 48.92
C TYR A 84 11.77 7.49 47.99
N VAL A 85 11.65 6.61 47.00
CA VAL A 85 12.75 6.20 46.13
C VAL A 85 12.34 6.22 44.67
N ILE A 86 13.26 6.62 43.81
CA ILE A 86 13.21 6.37 42.37
C ILE A 86 14.45 5.57 41.96
N PRO A 87 14.35 4.70 40.93
CA PRO A 87 15.52 4.00 40.40
C PRO A 87 16.41 4.93 39.56
N GLY A 88 17.71 4.65 39.56
CA GLY A 88 18.68 5.19 38.61
C GLY A 88 18.94 4.27 37.42
N ASN A 89 19.92 4.63 36.58
CA ASN A 89 20.25 3.83 35.39
C ASN A 89 20.93 2.51 35.76
N HIS A 90 21.67 2.44 36.88
CA HIS A 90 22.29 1.19 37.34
C HIS A 90 21.23 0.17 37.79
N ASP A 91 20.10 0.63 38.31
CA ASP A 91 19.03 -0.21 38.82
C ASP A 91 18.22 -0.91 37.70
N THR A 92 18.26 -0.38 36.48
CA THR A 92 17.37 -0.78 35.37
C THR A 92 18.10 -1.29 34.12
N ASN A 93 19.27 -0.74 33.77
CA ASN A 93 19.91 -1.04 32.48
C ASN A 93 20.60 -2.42 32.43
N TRP A 94 21.22 -2.86 33.51
CA TRP A 94 21.93 -4.15 33.59
C TRP A 94 21.22 -5.17 34.50
N SER A 95 19.96 -4.90 34.81
CA SER A 95 19.17 -5.74 35.69
C SER A 95 18.83 -7.07 35.01
N GLU A 96 19.15 -8.18 35.68
CA GLU A 96 18.75 -9.51 35.23
C GLU A 96 17.22 -9.69 35.19
N SER A 97 16.48 -8.80 35.85
CA SER A 97 15.01 -8.80 35.89
C SER A 97 14.35 -7.96 34.80
N GLY A 98 15.11 -7.23 33.98
CA GLY A 98 14.52 -6.25 33.07
C GLY A 98 13.93 -5.03 33.79
N GLY A 99 14.47 -4.64 34.94
CA GLY A 99 13.93 -3.56 35.80
C GLY A 99 12.64 -3.91 36.55
N ASN A 100 12.08 -5.11 36.35
CA ASN A 100 10.83 -5.52 36.99
C ASN A 100 10.97 -5.74 38.51
N SER A 101 12.16 -6.15 38.97
CA SER A 101 12.41 -6.41 40.39
C SER A 101 12.38 -5.14 41.23
N PHE A 102 12.83 -3.99 40.72
CA PHE A 102 12.76 -2.72 41.44
C PHE A 102 11.32 -2.41 41.84
N ARG A 103 10.40 -2.41 40.85
CA ARG A 103 8.97 -2.19 41.07
C ARG A 103 8.37 -3.19 42.07
N LYS A 104 8.76 -4.47 42.00
CA LYS A 104 8.25 -5.52 42.92
C LYS A 104 8.76 -5.35 44.36
N ILE A 105 10.01 -4.94 44.53
CA ILE A 105 10.67 -4.84 45.84
C ILE A 105 10.30 -3.52 46.53
N PHE A 106 10.31 -2.40 45.80
CA PHE A 106 10.06 -1.06 46.33
C PHE A 106 8.61 -0.58 46.19
N GLY A 107 7.77 -1.31 45.45
CA GLY A 107 6.33 -1.03 45.28
C GLY A 107 5.99 -0.06 44.14
N GLY A 108 6.98 0.68 43.61
CA GLY A 108 6.80 1.61 42.51
C GLY A 108 8.14 2.09 41.93
N GLU A 109 8.08 2.73 40.75
CA GLU A 109 9.21 3.40 40.09
C GLU A 109 9.00 4.93 40.03
N THR A 110 7.91 5.40 40.64
CA THR A 110 7.51 6.79 40.81
C THR A 110 6.92 6.96 42.19
N PHE A 111 6.89 8.19 42.70
CA PHE A 111 6.18 8.52 43.93
C PHE A 111 5.53 9.89 43.81
N ALA A 112 4.43 10.10 44.54
CA ALA A 112 3.82 11.41 44.71
C ALA A 112 3.17 11.52 46.10
N PHE A 113 3.45 12.59 46.83
CA PHE A 113 2.85 12.84 48.14
C PHE A 113 2.87 14.33 48.48
N VAL A 114 1.93 14.75 49.34
CA VAL A 114 1.87 16.11 49.87
C VAL A 114 2.40 16.11 51.30
N HIS A 115 3.29 17.05 51.60
CA HIS A 115 3.82 17.24 52.96
C HIS A 115 3.95 18.73 53.27
N ASN A 116 3.34 19.16 54.38
CA ASN A 116 3.39 20.56 54.87
C ASN A 116 3.14 21.65 53.81
N GLY A 117 2.27 21.37 52.82
CA GLY A 117 1.90 22.32 51.76
C GLY A 117 2.74 22.22 50.48
N TYR A 118 3.72 21.31 50.40
CA TYR A 118 4.49 21.03 49.19
C TYR A 118 4.08 19.69 48.59
N PHE A 119 3.99 19.64 47.26
CA PHE A 119 3.72 18.42 46.49
C PHE A 119 5.03 17.87 45.91
N PHE A 120 5.45 16.72 46.41
CA PHE A 120 6.64 16.03 45.95
C PHE A 120 6.26 15.05 44.84
N VAL A 121 6.97 15.11 43.71
CA VAL A 121 6.73 14.25 42.54
C VAL A 121 8.05 13.66 42.07
N GLY A 122 8.15 12.33 42.08
CA GLY A 122 9.36 11.60 41.66
C GLY A 122 9.12 10.72 40.44
N THR A 123 10.01 10.81 39.45
CA THR A 123 10.00 9.94 38.26
C THR A 123 11.32 9.20 38.08
N ASN A 124 11.25 7.96 37.61
CA ASN A 124 12.40 7.20 37.09
C ASN A 124 13.00 7.92 35.86
N SER A 125 14.34 7.81 35.70
CA SER A 125 15.01 7.96 34.40
C SER A 125 15.89 6.75 34.05
N GLY A 126 15.75 6.27 32.80
CA GLY A 126 16.55 5.20 32.21
C GLY A 126 17.92 5.68 31.71
N PRO A 127 18.67 4.89 30.91
CA PRO A 127 18.16 3.96 29.90
C PRO A 127 17.64 2.63 30.46
N ASN A 128 16.58 2.10 29.84
CA ASN A 128 15.97 0.83 30.23
C ASN A 128 16.49 -0.31 29.34
N MET A 129 17.28 -1.24 29.92
CA MET A 129 17.82 -2.48 29.31
C MET A 129 18.66 -2.37 28.02
N ARG A 130 18.65 -1.23 27.34
CA ARG A 130 19.40 -0.97 26.11
C ARG A 130 20.27 0.24 26.36
N MET A 131 21.58 0.08 26.20
CA MET A 131 22.53 1.18 26.32
C MET A 131 22.11 2.34 25.40
N SER A 132 21.71 3.47 25.97
CA SER A 132 21.37 4.73 25.28
C SER A 132 21.57 5.89 26.25
N PRO A 133 21.50 7.16 25.82
CA PRO A 133 21.32 8.24 26.78
C PRO A 133 20.02 8.04 27.57
N GLY A 134 19.95 8.61 28.76
CA GLY A 134 18.80 8.43 29.64
C GLY A 134 17.53 9.08 29.12
N GLN A 135 16.38 8.67 29.64
CA GLN A 135 15.10 9.35 29.37
C GLN A 135 14.13 9.13 30.53
N VAL A 136 13.19 10.06 30.74
CA VAL A 136 12.01 9.79 31.56
C VAL A 136 11.11 8.82 30.77
N PRO A 137 10.79 7.62 31.30
CA PRO A 137 9.97 6.66 30.57
C PRO A 137 8.63 7.25 30.13
N ARG A 138 8.15 6.90 28.94
CA ARG A 138 6.90 7.43 28.39
C ARG A 138 5.71 7.18 29.31
N GLU A 139 5.64 5.99 29.91
CA GLU A 139 4.61 5.67 30.90
C GLU A 139 4.63 6.56 32.14
N ASN A 140 5.80 7.11 32.51
CA ASN A 140 5.92 8.07 33.62
C ASN A 140 5.44 9.46 33.23
N LEU A 141 5.68 9.90 31.99
CA LEU A 141 5.13 11.15 31.47
C LEU A 141 3.60 11.09 31.38
N VAL A 142 3.05 9.96 30.92
CA VAL A 142 1.60 9.71 30.91
C VAL A 142 1.03 9.62 32.33
N TRP A 143 1.80 9.04 33.27
CA TRP A 143 1.44 9.05 34.69
C TRP A 143 1.43 10.46 35.27
N MET A 144 2.39 11.33 34.92
CA MET A 144 2.38 12.74 35.34
C MET A 144 1.15 13.48 34.84
N ASP A 145 0.75 13.25 33.57
CA ASP A 145 -0.48 13.82 33.01
C ASP A 145 -1.71 13.41 33.85
N SER A 146 -1.77 12.13 34.23
CA SER A 146 -2.84 11.58 35.08
C SER A 146 -2.78 12.12 36.52
N LEU A 147 -1.58 12.25 37.08
CA LEU A 147 -1.34 12.79 38.43
C LEU A 147 -1.80 14.23 38.52
N PHE A 148 -1.41 15.06 37.55
CA PHE A 148 -1.79 16.46 37.48
C PHE A 148 -3.29 16.64 37.21
N ALA A 149 -3.92 15.76 36.44
CA ALA A 149 -5.38 15.75 36.34
C ALA A 149 -6.06 15.45 37.68
N ALA A 150 -5.52 14.51 38.47
CA ALA A 150 -6.05 14.15 39.80
C ALA A 150 -5.78 15.22 40.88
N HIS A 151 -4.75 16.05 40.70
CA HIS A 151 -4.39 17.16 41.58
C HIS A 151 -4.53 18.49 40.83
N PRO A 152 -5.74 19.07 40.71
CA PRO A 152 -5.98 20.24 39.85
C PRO A 152 -5.45 21.56 40.38
N ASP A 153 -5.07 21.64 41.67
CA ASP A 153 -4.44 22.83 42.26
C ASP A 153 -3.11 23.12 41.55
N LYS A 154 -3.06 24.26 40.85
CA LYS A 154 -1.86 24.69 40.11
C LYS A 154 -0.93 25.55 40.96
N ASP A 155 -1.42 26.08 42.08
CA ASP A 155 -0.70 27.00 42.95
C ASP A 155 0.04 26.28 44.08
N MET A 156 -0.31 25.02 44.38
CA MET A 156 0.46 24.20 45.31
C MET A 156 1.93 24.06 44.85
N PRO A 157 2.92 24.48 45.67
CA PRO A 157 4.33 24.34 45.36
C PRO A 157 4.75 22.90 45.04
N ILE A 158 5.42 22.69 43.91
CA ILE A 158 5.95 21.38 43.51
C ILE A 158 7.46 21.32 43.71
N ILE A 159 7.91 20.19 44.28
CA ILE A 159 9.30 19.76 44.28
C ILE A 159 9.40 18.51 43.41
N TYR A 160 10.11 18.62 42.28
CA TYR A 160 10.23 17.55 41.30
C TYR A 160 11.56 16.79 41.47
N VAL A 161 11.53 15.46 41.40
CA VAL A 161 12.69 14.60 41.64
C VAL A 161 12.87 13.66 40.46
N ASN A 162 14.06 13.65 39.86
CA ASN A 162 14.45 12.67 38.85
C ASN A 162 15.96 12.40 38.95
N HIS A 163 16.41 11.19 38.63
CA HIS A 163 17.81 10.81 38.85
C HIS A 163 18.79 11.67 38.05
N TYR A 164 18.48 11.96 36.79
CA TYR A 164 19.31 12.76 35.91
C TYR A 164 19.02 14.27 36.03
N PRO A 165 20.03 15.13 35.77
CA PRO A 165 19.79 16.54 35.43
C PRO A 165 18.76 16.70 34.31
N GLN A 166 17.89 17.71 34.41
CA GLN A 166 16.88 18.01 33.37
C GLN A 166 17.47 18.90 32.27
N ASP A 167 18.53 18.42 31.65
CA ASP A 167 19.21 19.07 30.52
C ASP A 167 19.40 18.07 29.36
N SER A 168 20.20 18.45 28.36
CA SER A 168 20.44 17.64 27.17
C SER A 168 21.15 16.30 27.41
N SER A 169 21.58 16.00 28.65
CA SER A 169 22.05 14.67 29.04
C SER A 169 20.93 13.62 29.14
N LEU A 170 19.66 14.07 29.22
CA LEU A 170 18.47 13.22 29.31
C LEU A 170 17.60 13.45 28.06
N ASN A 171 17.41 12.46 27.18
CA ASN A 171 16.86 12.60 25.81
C ASN A 171 15.55 13.41 25.68
N ASN A 172 14.69 13.37 26.69
CA ASN A 172 13.35 13.97 26.67
C ASN A 172 13.09 14.89 27.87
N TRP A 173 14.14 15.50 28.45
CA TRP A 173 14.03 16.45 29.57
C TRP A 173 12.93 17.51 29.36
N PHE A 174 12.82 18.03 28.14
CA PHE A 174 11.83 19.03 27.77
C PHE A 174 10.38 18.56 27.96
N GLU A 175 10.06 17.28 27.75
CA GLU A 175 8.71 16.73 27.96
C GLU A 175 8.31 16.77 29.44
N ALA A 176 9.25 16.55 30.35
CA ALA A 176 9.01 16.61 31.78
C ALA A 176 8.92 18.06 32.26
N LEU A 177 9.85 18.92 31.81
CA LEU A 177 9.87 20.34 32.14
C LEU A 177 8.59 21.05 31.66
N ASP A 178 8.15 20.81 30.43
CA ASP A 178 6.93 21.41 29.87
C ASP A 178 5.69 21.05 30.71
N ARG A 179 5.63 19.84 31.27
CA ARG A 179 4.53 19.41 32.15
C ARG A 179 4.58 20.08 33.52
N VAL A 180 5.73 20.09 34.19
CA VAL A 180 5.83 20.68 35.54
C VAL A 180 5.70 22.21 35.51
N LYS A 181 6.09 22.87 34.41
CA LYS A 181 5.93 24.32 34.23
C LYS A 181 4.48 24.78 34.09
N THR A 182 3.54 23.86 33.86
CA THR A 182 2.10 24.17 33.96
C THR A 182 1.61 24.38 35.40
N ARG A 183 2.51 24.22 36.37
CA ARG A 183 2.28 24.27 37.82
C ARG A 183 3.30 25.17 38.52
N ASN A 184 3.05 25.47 39.78
CA ASN A 184 3.99 26.18 40.67
C ASN A 184 5.19 25.27 41.08
N VAL A 185 5.99 24.82 40.11
CA VAL A 185 7.25 24.13 40.39
C VAL A 185 8.29 25.11 40.92
N GLN A 186 8.90 24.80 42.05
CA GLN A 186 9.82 25.72 42.76
C GLN A 186 11.24 25.18 42.89
N LEU A 187 11.42 23.85 42.82
CA LEU A 187 12.71 23.22 43.04
C LEU A 187 12.78 21.84 42.40
N PHE A 188 13.96 21.48 41.92
CA PHE A 188 14.24 20.18 41.34
C PHE A 188 15.41 19.45 42.04
N PHE A 189 15.29 18.14 42.24
CA PHE A 189 16.34 17.27 42.79
C PHE A 189 16.81 16.21 41.81
N CYS A 190 18.13 16.03 41.76
CA CYS A 190 18.77 14.89 41.08
C CYS A 190 19.97 14.31 41.81
N GLY A 191 20.41 13.16 41.30
CA GLY A 191 21.63 12.44 41.69
C GLY A 191 22.63 12.39 40.53
N HIS A 192 23.20 11.22 40.26
CA HIS A 192 24.01 10.88 39.08
C HIS A 192 25.45 11.43 39.08
N GLY A 193 25.66 12.71 39.39
CA GLY A 193 27.00 13.32 39.28
C GLY A 193 27.91 13.13 40.50
N HIS A 194 27.46 12.44 41.55
CA HIS A 194 28.21 12.11 42.77
C HIS A 194 28.81 13.32 43.51
N GLN A 195 28.26 14.52 43.34
CA GLN A 195 28.74 15.75 43.97
C GLN A 195 27.59 16.72 44.23
N ASN A 196 27.78 17.61 45.21
CA ASN A 196 26.85 18.72 45.43
C ASN A 196 27.02 19.77 44.34
N LYS A 197 25.95 20.09 43.62
CA LYS A 197 25.98 21.10 42.54
C LYS A 197 24.62 21.78 42.35
N GLN A 198 24.65 23.10 42.19
CA GLN A 198 23.47 23.89 41.80
C GLN A 198 23.34 23.96 40.28
N TYR A 199 22.10 23.93 39.81
CA TYR A 199 21.69 24.00 38.41
C TYR A 199 20.58 25.04 38.23
N GLU A 200 20.40 25.52 37.00
CA GLU A 200 19.18 26.18 36.53
C GLU A 200 18.64 25.37 35.35
N PHE A 201 17.43 24.83 35.48
CA PHE A 201 16.74 24.10 34.43
C PHE A 201 15.61 24.97 33.87
N GLU A 202 15.93 25.71 32.80
CA GLU A 202 14.97 26.58 32.11
C GLU A 202 14.21 27.53 33.08
N GLY A 203 14.94 28.20 33.98
CA GLY A 203 14.40 29.09 35.01
C GLY A 203 14.05 28.42 36.35
N ILE A 204 14.02 27.09 36.44
CA ILE A 204 13.75 26.34 37.68
C ILE A 204 15.07 26.06 38.42
N PRO A 205 15.21 26.42 39.70
CA PRO A 205 16.36 26.03 40.51
C PRO A 205 16.47 24.50 40.64
N GLY A 206 17.66 23.97 40.41
CA GLY A 206 17.96 22.54 40.52
C GLY A 206 19.11 22.26 41.48
N ILE A 207 19.01 21.16 42.22
CA ILE A 207 20.05 20.68 43.14
C ILE A 207 20.39 19.24 42.81
N MET A 208 21.67 19.01 42.54
CA MET A 208 22.27 17.68 42.57
C MET A 208 22.86 17.43 43.95
N GLY A 209 22.47 16.33 44.59
CA GLY A 209 23.03 15.90 45.86
C GLY A 209 24.35 15.14 45.68
N ARG A 210 25.23 15.23 46.68
CA ARG A 210 26.41 14.36 46.80
C ARG A 210 26.02 12.89 46.95
N SER A 211 26.87 12.01 46.44
CA SER A 211 26.69 10.57 46.68
C SER A 211 26.82 10.23 48.17
N ASN A 212 26.05 9.22 48.60
CA ASN A 212 26.13 8.56 49.90
C ASN A 212 27.49 7.89 50.13
N LEU A 213 28.22 7.57 49.07
CA LEU A 213 29.51 6.90 49.14
C LEU A 213 30.56 7.78 49.81
N ARG A 214 31.46 7.13 50.56
CA ARG A 214 32.63 7.79 51.15
C ARG A 214 33.73 8.16 50.16
N ALA A 215 33.70 7.62 48.94
CA ALA A 215 34.76 7.77 47.95
C ALA A 215 36.17 7.53 48.55
N LYS A 216 36.98 8.58 48.74
CA LYS A 216 38.32 8.49 49.37
C LYS A 216 38.33 8.85 50.86
N ASP A 217 37.20 9.30 51.41
CA ASP A 217 37.04 9.67 52.82
C ASP A 217 36.77 8.46 53.71
N SER A 218 36.82 8.70 55.03
CA SER A 218 36.62 7.64 56.02
C SER A 218 35.14 7.23 56.20
N VAL A 219 34.22 8.15 55.94
CA VAL A 219 32.76 7.98 56.06
C VAL A 219 32.05 8.65 54.88
N GLY A 220 30.88 8.12 54.53
CA GLY A 220 29.98 8.71 53.53
C GLY A 220 29.27 9.96 54.05
N GLY A 221 28.31 10.45 53.28
CA GLY A 221 27.50 11.59 53.70
C GLY A 221 26.27 11.81 52.82
N TYR A 222 25.31 12.56 53.32
CA TYR A 222 24.07 12.90 52.62
C TYR A 222 23.73 14.37 52.88
N ASN A 223 22.65 14.89 52.28
CA ASN A 223 22.20 16.24 52.56
C ASN A 223 20.98 16.25 53.50
N ILE A 224 20.98 17.15 54.48
CA ILE A 224 19.77 17.55 55.20
C ILE A 224 19.23 18.80 54.50
N VAL A 225 17.94 18.76 54.15
CA VAL A 225 17.24 19.86 53.50
C VAL A 225 16.24 20.46 54.46
N THR A 226 16.41 21.74 54.78
CA THR A 226 15.44 22.48 55.60
C THR A 226 14.59 23.37 54.71
N ILE A 227 13.28 23.18 54.72
CA ILE A 227 12.30 24.05 54.06
C ILE A 227 11.73 24.98 55.13
N ALA A 228 12.03 26.28 55.05
CA ALA A 228 11.53 27.29 55.98
C ALA A 228 11.58 28.68 55.32
N ASP A 229 10.66 29.58 55.71
CA ASP A 229 10.67 30.99 55.31
C ASP A 229 10.79 31.23 53.78
N GLY A 230 10.15 30.37 52.97
CA GLY A 230 10.21 30.45 51.52
C GLY A 230 11.59 30.12 50.93
N ARG A 231 12.41 29.33 51.63
CA ARG A 231 13.75 28.90 51.20
C ARG A 231 13.98 27.41 51.46
N ALA A 232 14.83 26.81 50.65
CA ALA A 232 15.41 25.48 50.88
C ALA A 232 16.89 25.62 51.22
N LEU A 233 17.27 25.23 52.42
CA LEU A 233 18.65 25.24 52.94
C LEU A 233 19.27 23.84 52.82
N TYR A 234 20.47 23.73 52.27
CA TYR A 234 21.19 22.47 52.08
C TYR A 234 22.45 22.41 52.92
N GLN A 235 22.54 21.37 53.75
CA GLN A 235 23.70 21.08 54.59
C GLN A 235 24.14 19.64 54.39
N GLU A 236 25.45 19.43 54.27
CA GLU A 236 25.98 18.07 54.31
C GLU A 236 25.94 17.53 55.73
N GLN A 237 25.56 16.26 55.86
CA GLN A 237 25.61 15.51 57.12
C GLN A 237 26.50 14.29 56.91
N HIS A 238 27.54 14.19 57.73
CA HIS A 238 28.48 13.07 57.71
C HIS A 238 28.24 12.22 58.97
N PRO A 239 27.77 10.96 58.84
CA PRO A 239 27.46 10.10 59.98
C PRO A 239 28.59 10.03 61.01
N GLY A 240 28.33 10.51 62.22
CA GLY A 240 29.30 10.56 63.32
C GLY A 240 30.31 11.71 63.30
N ALA A 241 30.37 12.52 62.23
CA ALA A 241 31.20 13.73 62.12
C ALA A 241 30.39 15.04 62.18
N GLY A 242 29.06 14.95 62.07
CA GLY A 242 28.13 16.07 62.30
C GLY A 242 27.78 16.87 61.04
N MET A 243 26.86 17.81 61.24
CA MET A 243 26.29 18.64 60.17
C MET A 243 27.25 19.77 59.81
N GLN A 244 27.42 20.00 58.51
CA GLN A 244 28.29 21.03 57.95
C GLN A 244 27.52 22.35 57.75
N GLU A 245 28.27 23.44 57.53
CA GLU A 245 27.68 24.73 57.15
C GLU A 245 26.87 24.62 55.84
N PRO A 246 25.80 25.43 55.68
CA PRO A 246 25.01 25.40 54.46
C PRO A 246 25.82 25.72 53.22
N TRP A 247 25.79 24.82 52.24
CA TRP A 247 26.49 25.01 50.96
C TRP A 247 25.55 25.58 49.88
N ALA A 248 24.23 25.50 50.06
CA ALA A 248 23.25 26.14 49.20
C ALA A 248 22.04 26.67 49.98
N VAL A 249 21.52 27.83 49.53
CA VAL A 249 20.27 28.43 49.99
C VAL A 249 19.46 28.80 48.75
N ILE A 250 18.34 28.13 48.51
CA ILE A 250 17.54 28.32 47.31
C ILE A 250 16.22 29.01 47.65
N PRO A 251 15.90 30.17 47.03
CA PRO A 251 14.60 30.79 47.21
C PRO A 251 13.51 29.93 46.53
N LEU A 252 12.42 29.68 47.25
CA LEU A 252 11.27 28.91 46.78
C LEU A 252 10.19 29.88 46.32
N LEU A 253 10.12 30.10 45.01
CA LEU A 253 9.27 31.14 44.41
C LEU A 253 8.30 30.53 43.40
N ASN A 254 7.14 31.17 43.24
CA ASN A 254 6.26 30.87 42.11
C ASN A 254 6.78 31.62 40.88
N HIS A 255 7.35 30.86 39.94
CA HIS A 255 7.99 31.39 38.74
C HIS A 255 7.02 31.94 37.69
N ARG A 256 5.73 31.56 37.74
CA ARG A 256 4.70 31.99 36.78
C ARG A 256 5.15 31.87 35.31
N PHE A 257 5.63 30.69 34.91
CA PHE A 257 6.12 30.43 33.55
C PHE A 257 5.12 30.77 32.43
N ALA A 258 3.81 30.79 32.72
CA ALA A 258 2.77 31.21 31.77
C ALA A 258 2.85 32.70 31.38
N ASP A 259 3.47 33.53 32.21
CA ASP A 259 3.65 34.98 31.99
C ASP A 259 4.98 35.29 31.28
N GLU A 260 5.86 34.30 31.07
CA GLU A 260 7.17 34.47 30.45
C GLU A 260 7.13 34.33 28.91
N ALA A 261 7.82 35.22 28.21
CA ALA A 261 8.01 35.13 26.75
C ALA A 261 9.30 34.38 26.33
N ARG A 262 9.98 33.72 27.27
CA ARG A 262 11.27 33.05 27.02
C ARG A 262 11.06 31.80 26.16
N LEU A 263 11.80 31.69 25.06
CA LEU A 263 11.84 30.49 24.23
C LEU A 263 12.91 29.53 24.76
N TYR A 264 12.62 28.24 24.73
CA TYR A 264 13.51 27.17 25.16
C TYR A 264 13.86 26.27 23.98
N ASP A 265 15.10 25.77 23.96
CA ASP A 265 15.57 24.89 22.88
C ASP A 265 14.80 23.56 22.87
N ARG A 266 14.37 23.13 21.68
CA ARG A 266 13.65 21.87 21.47
C ARG A 266 14.27 21.12 20.28
N PRO A 267 14.09 19.79 20.17
CA PRO A 267 14.67 19.02 19.07
C PRO A 267 14.24 19.53 17.69
N ASP A 268 15.20 19.69 16.78
CA ASP A 268 14.97 20.16 15.41
C ASP A 268 14.56 19.01 14.48
N TYR A 269 13.41 19.14 13.82
CA TYR A 269 12.89 18.20 12.81
C TYR A 269 12.95 18.76 11.38
N SER A 270 13.55 19.94 11.16
CA SER A 270 13.67 20.59 9.85
C SER A 270 14.45 19.75 8.83
N LEU A 271 15.25 18.78 9.28
CA LEU A 271 15.91 17.81 8.40
C LEU A 271 14.91 17.01 7.54
N ASN A 272 13.73 16.71 8.08
CA ASN A 272 12.75 15.86 7.41
C ASN A 272 12.18 16.51 6.14
N THR A 273 12.22 17.83 6.03
CA THR A 273 11.78 18.54 4.83
C THR A 273 12.89 18.68 3.78
N ARG A 274 14.16 18.42 4.14
CA ARG A 274 15.33 18.56 3.24
C ARG A 274 15.59 17.33 2.38
N HIS A 275 15.03 16.16 2.74
CA HIS A 275 15.22 14.91 2.01
C HIS A 275 13.92 14.42 1.37
N ALA A 276 13.59 14.92 0.17
CA ALA A 276 12.35 14.53 -0.54
C ALA A 276 12.26 13.03 -0.90
N ALA A 277 13.41 12.34 -0.97
CA ALA A 277 13.50 10.91 -1.25
C ALA A 277 13.03 10.01 -0.08
N VAL A 278 12.59 10.59 1.04
CA VAL A 278 11.98 9.89 2.17
C VAL A 278 10.84 10.71 2.77
N ARG A 279 9.73 10.05 3.12
CA ARG A 279 8.60 10.70 3.79
C ARG A 279 7.91 9.78 4.78
N GLY A 280 7.29 10.37 5.80
CA GLY A 280 6.38 9.65 6.68
C GLY A 280 5.09 9.29 5.96
N VAL A 281 4.67 8.03 6.07
CA VAL A 281 3.38 7.52 5.59
C VAL A 281 2.35 7.61 6.70
N TRP A 282 2.68 7.10 7.89
CA TRP A 282 1.87 7.19 9.10
C TRP A 282 2.77 7.14 10.35
N SER A 283 2.23 7.58 11.47
CA SER A 283 2.89 7.55 12.79
C SER A 283 1.90 7.09 13.86
N PHE A 284 2.37 6.32 14.82
CA PHE A 284 1.65 5.86 16.01
C PHE A 284 2.47 6.20 17.27
N GLN A 285 1.81 6.73 18.31
CA GLN A 285 2.43 7.05 19.59
C GLN A 285 1.80 6.17 20.68
N ASP A 286 2.61 5.30 21.28
CA ASP A 286 2.21 4.48 22.42
C ASP A 286 2.29 5.28 23.74
N ALA A 287 1.64 4.74 24.77
CA ALA A 287 1.61 5.31 26.11
C ALA A 287 2.79 4.83 26.97
N SER A 288 3.66 3.97 26.44
CA SER A 288 4.78 3.37 27.15
C SER A 288 6.00 3.21 26.24
N ASP A 289 7.18 3.09 26.84
CA ASP A 289 8.43 2.90 26.12
C ASP A 289 8.40 1.61 25.29
N ILE A 290 9.02 1.66 24.10
CA ILE A 290 9.20 0.49 23.23
C ILE A 290 10.68 0.14 23.21
N GLY A 291 11.07 -0.90 23.96
CA GLY A 291 12.44 -1.43 23.96
C GLY A 291 12.65 -2.63 23.02
N ALA A 292 11.60 -2.99 22.28
CA ALA A 292 11.55 -4.13 21.36
C ALA A 292 11.55 -3.66 19.90
N GLY A 293 12.11 -4.49 19.02
CA GLY A 293 12.00 -4.30 17.57
C GLY A 293 10.61 -4.66 17.03
N LEU A 294 10.54 -4.87 15.72
CA LEU A 294 9.30 -5.08 14.99
C LEU A 294 9.32 -6.42 14.24
N ALA A 295 8.14 -7.01 14.03
CA ALA A 295 7.92 -8.15 13.14
C ALA A 295 6.70 -7.91 12.24
N THR A 296 6.61 -8.63 11.12
CA THR A 296 5.45 -8.54 10.20
C THR A 296 4.67 -9.85 10.11
N TYR A 297 3.35 -9.73 9.95
CA TYR A 297 2.45 -10.81 9.56
C TYR A 297 1.40 -10.29 8.57
N LYS A 298 1.52 -10.65 7.29
CA LYS A 298 0.64 -10.15 6.22
C LYS A 298 0.63 -8.61 6.18
N GLN A 299 -0.47 -7.98 6.58
CA GLN A 299 -0.65 -6.52 6.62
C GLN A 299 -0.56 -5.99 8.07
N LEU A 300 0.08 -6.71 8.98
CA LEU A 300 0.25 -6.32 10.38
C LEU A 300 1.72 -6.13 10.74
N VAL A 301 2.00 -5.07 11.49
CA VAL A 301 3.27 -4.84 12.18
C VAL A 301 3.09 -5.13 13.66
N ILE A 302 3.92 -6.00 14.23
CA ILE A 302 3.81 -6.48 15.61
C ILE A 302 5.02 -6.02 16.42
N THR A 303 4.79 -5.46 17.60
CA THR A 303 5.82 -5.06 18.56
C THR A 303 5.32 -5.19 20.01
N ALA A 304 6.12 -4.77 20.97
CA ALA A 304 5.78 -4.81 22.39
C ALA A 304 6.41 -3.65 23.19
N ASN A 305 5.85 -3.34 24.36
CA ASN A 305 6.25 -2.19 25.18
C ASN A 305 6.60 -2.56 26.64
N THR A 306 7.13 -1.58 27.40
CA THR A 306 7.54 -1.76 28.80
C THR A 306 6.37 -1.83 29.77
N ALA A 307 5.17 -1.42 29.39
CA ALA A 307 3.92 -1.72 30.11
C ALA A 307 3.48 -3.19 29.99
N GLY A 308 4.20 -4.02 29.21
CA GLY A 308 3.94 -5.44 29.08
C GLY A 308 2.91 -5.81 28.02
N GLN A 309 2.55 -4.87 27.14
CA GLN A 309 1.65 -5.13 26.02
C GLN A 309 2.43 -5.61 24.81
N VAL A 310 1.93 -6.68 24.18
CA VAL A 310 2.29 -7.10 22.82
C VAL A 310 1.12 -6.69 21.93
N TYR A 311 1.36 -5.99 20.83
CA TYR A 311 0.28 -5.48 19.99
C TYR A 311 0.62 -5.48 18.50
N ALA A 312 -0.43 -5.47 17.67
CA ALA A 312 -0.32 -5.29 16.24
C ALA A 312 -0.90 -3.96 15.80
N LEU A 313 -0.23 -3.34 14.84
CA LEU A 313 -0.70 -2.21 14.06
C LEU A 313 -1.00 -2.68 12.63
N ASP A 314 -1.98 -2.07 12.00
CA ASP A 314 -2.22 -2.18 10.57
C ASP A 314 -1.06 -1.54 9.79
N GLU A 315 -0.49 -2.25 8.81
CA GLU A 315 0.70 -1.83 8.07
C GLU A 315 0.45 -0.61 7.17
N GLN A 316 -0.79 -0.38 6.73
CA GLN A 316 -1.13 0.72 5.83
C GLN A 316 -1.48 2.00 6.59
N THR A 317 -2.11 1.88 7.76
CA THR A 317 -2.70 3.01 8.49
C THR A 317 -2.04 3.28 9.84
N GLY A 318 -1.27 2.34 10.38
CA GLY A 318 -0.68 2.43 11.72
C GLY A 318 -1.67 2.26 12.87
N ARG A 319 -2.94 1.92 12.60
CA ARG A 319 -3.98 1.76 13.63
C ARG A 319 -3.79 0.47 14.41
N LYS A 320 -3.96 0.51 15.73
CA LYS A 320 -3.88 -0.67 16.61
C LYS A 320 -5.03 -1.63 16.31
N VAL A 321 -4.70 -2.87 15.94
CA VAL A 321 -5.65 -3.92 15.54
C VAL A 321 -5.97 -4.85 16.71
N TRP A 322 -4.95 -5.27 17.47
CA TRP A 322 -5.12 -6.09 18.67
C TRP A 322 -4.00 -5.80 19.67
N SER A 323 -4.24 -6.14 20.93
CA SER A 323 -3.23 -6.15 22.00
C SER A 323 -3.41 -7.36 22.92
N PHE A 324 -2.32 -7.78 23.56
CA PHE A 324 -2.24 -8.84 24.56
C PHE A 324 -1.39 -8.36 25.74
N GLN A 325 -1.89 -8.51 26.96
CA GLN A 325 -1.21 -8.07 28.18
C GLN A 325 -0.44 -9.24 28.82
N THR A 326 0.87 -9.07 28.98
CA THR A 326 1.73 -9.96 29.79
C THR A 326 1.81 -9.46 31.24
N GLY A 327 2.45 -10.22 32.13
CA GLY A 327 2.61 -9.88 33.55
C GLY A 327 3.81 -8.96 33.86
N GLY A 328 4.62 -8.59 32.87
CA GLY A 328 5.86 -7.84 33.06
C GLY A 328 6.29 -7.07 31.82
N LYS A 329 7.32 -6.24 31.94
CA LYS A 329 7.92 -5.47 30.83
C LYS A 329 8.39 -6.39 29.71
N VAL A 330 8.24 -5.98 28.45
CA VAL A 330 8.69 -6.75 27.27
C VAL A 330 9.79 -6.00 26.52
N TYR A 331 11.02 -6.54 26.55
CA TYR A 331 12.17 -6.06 25.76
C TYR A 331 12.54 -7.01 24.60
N SER A 332 11.96 -8.21 24.61
CA SER A 332 12.12 -9.21 23.55
C SER A 332 11.46 -8.71 22.27
N THR A 333 12.22 -8.60 21.18
CA THR A 333 11.64 -8.37 19.85
C THR A 333 10.79 -9.58 19.46
N PRO A 334 9.47 -9.42 19.17
CA PRO A 334 8.64 -10.53 18.75
C PRO A 334 9.16 -11.18 17.46
N THR A 335 8.97 -12.49 17.30
CA THR A 335 9.23 -13.19 16.03
C THR A 335 7.97 -13.90 15.55
N VAL A 336 7.70 -13.80 14.25
CA VAL A 336 6.54 -14.42 13.60
C VAL A 336 6.99 -15.62 12.76
N TRP A 337 6.28 -16.74 12.89
CA TRP A 337 6.37 -17.86 11.96
C TRP A 337 4.99 -18.38 11.63
N LYS A 338 4.61 -18.32 10.36
CA LYS A 338 3.23 -18.52 9.92
C LYS A 338 2.30 -17.61 10.72
N HIS A 339 1.36 -18.16 11.49
CA HIS A 339 0.42 -17.42 12.32
C HIS A 339 0.79 -17.41 13.82
N TYR A 340 2.01 -17.80 14.19
CA TYR A 340 2.49 -17.80 15.57
C TYR A 340 3.42 -16.61 15.81
N VAL A 341 3.18 -15.86 16.88
CA VAL A 341 4.08 -14.85 17.44
C VAL A 341 4.73 -15.46 18.67
N VAL A 342 6.05 -15.43 18.77
CA VAL A 342 6.79 -15.81 19.98
C VAL A 342 7.47 -14.58 20.56
N VAL A 343 7.37 -14.40 21.87
CA VAL A 343 7.95 -13.26 22.59
C VAL A 343 8.20 -13.61 24.06
N GLY A 344 9.34 -13.17 24.61
CA GLY A 344 9.67 -13.29 26.03
C GLY A 344 9.25 -12.07 26.85
N SER A 345 8.90 -12.25 28.12
CA SER A 345 8.59 -11.17 29.06
C SER A 345 9.41 -11.28 30.35
N SER A 346 9.60 -10.14 31.01
CA SER A 346 10.26 -10.05 32.32
C SER A 346 9.42 -10.61 33.49
N ASP A 347 8.22 -11.13 33.20
CA ASP A 347 7.44 -11.94 34.14
C ASP A 347 7.92 -13.39 34.25
N GLY A 348 8.93 -13.78 33.47
CA GLY A 348 9.46 -15.13 33.42
C GLY A 348 8.70 -16.06 32.48
N LEU A 349 7.88 -15.53 31.57
CA LEU A 349 7.14 -16.32 30.60
C LEU A 349 7.57 -16.04 29.16
N ILE A 350 7.57 -17.11 28.35
CA ILE A 350 7.64 -17.06 26.89
C ILE A 350 6.23 -17.31 26.38
N TYR A 351 5.71 -16.39 25.58
CA TYR A 351 4.34 -16.42 25.07
C TYR A 351 4.32 -16.84 23.60
N GLY A 352 3.41 -17.76 23.27
CA GLY A 352 2.98 -18.05 21.90
C GLY A 352 1.61 -17.45 21.65
N LEU A 353 1.49 -16.48 20.73
CA LEU A 353 0.25 -15.79 20.40
C LEU A 353 -0.14 -16.02 18.94
N HIS A 354 -1.43 -15.90 18.64
CA HIS A 354 -1.93 -15.94 17.26
C HIS A 354 -1.74 -14.59 16.57
N ALA A 355 -0.99 -14.55 15.47
CA ALA A 355 -0.53 -13.31 14.82
C ALA A 355 -1.67 -12.42 14.28
N LYS A 356 -2.80 -12.99 13.86
CA LYS A 356 -3.96 -12.19 13.39
C LYS A 356 -4.75 -11.54 14.53
N THR A 357 -4.77 -12.15 15.71
CA THR A 357 -5.78 -11.82 16.74
C THR A 357 -5.20 -11.53 18.12
N GLY A 358 -3.90 -11.73 18.33
CA GLY A 358 -3.26 -11.61 19.65
C GLY A 358 -3.67 -12.67 20.67
N LYS A 359 -4.45 -13.68 20.27
CA LYS A 359 -4.96 -14.71 21.20
C LYS A 359 -3.81 -15.56 21.72
N LEU A 360 -3.77 -15.79 23.04
CA LEU A 360 -2.83 -16.72 23.66
C LEU A 360 -3.06 -18.14 23.12
N LEU A 361 -1.99 -18.78 22.65
CA LEU A 361 -1.98 -20.17 22.20
C LEU A 361 -1.32 -21.07 23.25
N TRP A 362 -0.18 -20.64 23.78
CA TRP A 362 0.55 -21.34 24.83
C TRP A 362 1.47 -20.37 25.58
N LYS A 363 1.93 -20.79 26.75
CA LYS A 363 2.98 -20.12 27.52
C LYS A 363 3.98 -21.15 28.05
N HIS A 364 5.25 -20.77 28.12
CA HIS A 364 6.33 -21.58 28.68
C HIS A 364 7.01 -20.79 29.80
N ALA A 365 7.26 -21.43 30.95
CA ALA A 365 7.90 -20.77 32.09
C ALA A 365 9.43 -20.85 31.99
N ALA A 366 10.07 -19.68 32.02
CA ALA A 366 11.45 -19.52 32.44
C ALA A 366 11.47 -19.28 33.97
N GLU A 367 12.52 -19.72 34.65
CA GLU A 367 12.65 -19.57 36.11
C GLU A 367 12.94 -18.12 36.51
N LYS A 368 13.42 -17.31 35.55
CA LYS A 368 13.68 -15.87 35.67
C LYS A 368 13.21 -15.12 34.41
N ALA A 369 13.34 -13.80 34.41
CA ALA A 369 12.95 -12.91 33.30
C ALA A 369 13.49 -13.37 31.93
N VAL A 370 12.69 -13.18 30.88
CA VAL A 370 13.07 -13.50 29.50
C VAL A 370 13.31 -12.21 28.71
N LEU A 371 14.59 -11.87 28.56
CA LEU A 371 15.03 -10.63 27.91
C LEU A 371 15.55 -10.85 26.49
N GLY A 372 15.93 -12.09 26.16
CA GLY A 372 16.39 -12.49 24.84
C GLY A 372 15.28 -12.42 23.79
N SER A 373 15.65 -12.11 22.55
CA SER A 373 14.70 -12.12 21.42
C SER A 373 14.72 -13.50 20.75
N PRO A 374 13.55 -14.10 20.45
CA PRO A 374 13.49 -15.41 19.81
C PRO A 374 14.03 -15.39 18.37
N LEU A 375 14.52 -16.54 17.94
CA LEU A 375 14.73 -16.92 16.54
C LEU A 375 13.85 -18.12 16.23
N VAL A 376 13.15 -18.13 15.10
CA VAL A 376 12.34 -19.28 14.69
C VAL A 376 12.87 -19.88 13.40
N HIS A 377 13.11 -21.18 13.40
CA HIS A 377 13.47 -21.94 12.20
C HIS A 377 12.79 -23.31 12.21
N ASN A 378 12.21 -23.73 11.09
CA ASN A 378 11.54 -25.03 10.91
C ASN A 378 10.56 -25.42 12.03
N GLY A 379 9.80 -24.44 12.54
CA GLY A 379 8.81 -24.66 13.60
C GLY A 379 9.40 -24.81 15.01
N VAL A 380 10.66 -24.43 15.21
CA VAL A 380 11.33 -24.40 16.52
C VAL A 380 11.69 -22.96 16.87
N ALA A 381 11.33 -22.53 18.07
CA ALA A 381 11.70 -21.23 18.62
C ALA A 381 12.90 -21.38 19.56
N TYR A 382 13.98 -20.65 19.29
CA TYR A 382 15.21 -20.62 20.08
C TYR A 382 15.30 -19.31 20.86
N ILE A 383 15.46 -19.37 22.17
CA ILE A 383 15.44 -18.18 23.03
C ILE A 383 16.21 -18.41 24.34
N GLY A 384 16.95 -17.40 24.77
CA GLY A 384 17.65 -17.37 26.06
C GLY A 384 16.96 -16.49 27.09
N ALA A 385 17.16 -16.79 28.37
CA ALA A 385 16.58 -16.07 29.49
C ALA A 385 17.62 -15.75 30.57
N SER A 386 17.19 -15.13 31.67
CA SER A 386 18.05 -14.75 32.80
C SER A 386 18.35 -15.87 33.80
N ASP A 387 17.81 -17.06 33.57
CA ASP A 387 18.03 -18.24 34.41
C ASP A 387 19.24 -19.09 33.97
N GLY A 388 20.12 -18.53 33.15
CA GLY A 388 21.31 -19.24 32.66
C GLY A 388 21.00 -20.35 31.66
N ARG A 389 19.80 -20.34 31.05
CA ARG A 389 19.39 -21.35 30.07
C ARG A 389 19.07 -20.75 28.70
N PHE A 390 19.48 -21.47 27.66
CA PHE A 390 19.08 -21.25 26.27
C PHE A 390 18.25 -22.44 25.78
N ARG A 391 17.08 -22.20 25.20
CA ARG A 391 16.07 -23.26 24.98
C ARG A 391 15.65 -23.35 23.53
N ALA A 392 15.26 -24.55 23.12
CA ALA A 392 14.46 -24.79 21.93
C ALA A 392 13.04 -25.23 22.31
N LEU A 393 12.04 -24.52 21.79
CA LEU A 393 10.63 -24.81 22.01
C LEU A 393 9.95 -25.19 20.70
N ASP A 394 9.09 -26.19 20.73
CA ASP A 394 8.16 -26.43 19.63
C ASP A 394 7.19 -25.25 19.50
N ILE A 395 7.16 -24.59 18.35
CA ILE A 395 6.38 -23.35 18.20
C ILE A 395 4.87 -23.55 18.27
N LYS A 396 4.38 -24.76 17.98
CA LYS A 396 2.94 -25.02 17.95
C LYS A 396 2.38 -25.23 19.35
N SER A 397 3.16 -25.87 20.22
CA SER A 397 2.73 -26.30 21.54
C SER A 397 3.41 -25.58 22.71
N GLY A 398 4.52 -24.89 22.49
CA GLY A 398 5.34 -24.30 23.54
C GLY A 398 6.13 -25.33 24.37
N ARG A 399 6.13 -26.60 23.96
CA ARG A 399 6.84 -27.67 24.67
C ARG A 399 8.35 -27.55 24.46
N LEU A 400 9.10 -27.74 25.54
CA LEU A 400 10.55 -27.81 25.51
C LEU A 400 10.99 -29.00 24.64
N ARG A 401 11.90 -28.75 23.70
CA ARG A 401 12.59 -29.80 22.94
C ARG A 401 13.91 -30.16 23.61
N TRP A 402 14.71 -29.14 23.91
CA TRP A 402 15.96 -29.26 24.66
C TRP A 402 16.27 -27.94 25.36
N SER A 403 17.18 -27.99 26.33
CA SER A 403 17.71 -26.84 27.05
C SER A 403 19.23 -26.96 27.17
N PHE A 404 19.94 -25.86 26.95
CA PHE A 404 21.36 -25.70 27.21
C PHE A 404 21.51 -24.86 28.49
N ASP A 405 21.99 -25.48 29.56
CA ASP A 405 21.89 -24.96 30.93
C ASP A 405 23.21 -24.41 31.48
N GLU A 406 24.22 -24.26 30.62
CA GLU A 406 25.57 -23.85 31.00
C GLU A 406 25.85 -22.37 30.66
N VAL A 407 24.81 -21.57 30.40
CA VAL A 407 24.99 -20.15 30.06
C VAL A 407 25.38 -19.36 31.31
N LYS A 408 26.56 -18.73 31.27
CA LYS A 408 26.99 -17.78 32.31
C LYS A 408 26.28 -16.44 32.15
N GLY A 409 25.63 -15.95 33.20
CA GLY A 409 24.85 -14.72 33.16
C GLY A 409 23.56 -14.88 32.36
N TYR A 410 23.01 -13.77 31.84
CA TYR A 410 21.75 -13.76 31.11
C TYR A 410 21.92 -13.45 29.62
N VAL A 411 20.95 -13.87 28.81
CA VAL A 411 20.88 -13.59 27.36
C VAL A 411 19.86 -12.49 27.10
N SER A 412 20.28 -11.43 26.38
CA SER A 412 19.41 -10.29 26.00
C SER A 412 19.40 -9.98 24.51
N GLY A 413 20.29 -10.62 23.74
CA GLY A 413 20.42 -10.45 22.29
C GLY A 413 19.49 -11.37 21.49
N LYS A 414 19.51 -11.19 20.17
CA LYS A 414 18.90 -12.13 19.21
C LYS A 414 19.95 -13.15 18.76
N PRO A 415 19.69 -14.46 18.82
CA PRO A 415 20.62 -15.47 18.34
C PRO A 415 20.67 -15.49 16.80
N LEU A 416 21.78 -15.97 16.26
CA LEU A 416 21.99 -16.22 14.83
C LEU A 416 21.94 -17.72 14.55
N LEU A 417 21.24 -18.12 13.50
CA LEU A 417 21.38 -19.46 12.91
C LEU A 417 22.18 -19.32 11.62
N TYR A 418 23.38 -19.90 11.57
CA TYR A 418 24.24 -19.87 10.40
C TYR A 418 24.89 -21.25 10.22
N GLU A 419 24.86 -21.78 8.98
CA GLU A 419 25.39 -23.12 8.65
C GLU A 419 24.99 -24.22 9.66
N ASN A 420 23.69 -24.29 9.98
CA ASN A 420 23.12 -25.25 10.94
C ASN A 420 23.74 -25.22 12.35
N THR A 421 24.17 -24.05 12.81
CA THR A 421 24.67 -23.82 14.17
C THR A 421 24.07 -22.54 14.73
N LEU A 422 23.69 -22.56 16.02
CA LEU A 422 23.14 -21.40 16.73
C LEU A 422 24.25 -20.66 17.47
N TYR A 423 24.30 -19.34 17.30
CA TYR A 423 25.28 -18.46 17.92
C TYR A 423 24.61 -17.39 18.77
N PHE A 424 25.10 -17.17 19.99
CA PHE A 424 24.58 -16.12 20.88
C PHE A 424 25.58 -15.67 21.94
N GLY A 425 25.46 -14.41 22.36
CA GLY A 425 26.22 -13.82 23.47
C GLY A 425 25.46 -13.82 24.80
N SER A 426 26.19 -13.69 25.91
CA SER A 426 25.65 -13.66 27.28
C SER A 426 26.35 -12.63 28.15
N TRP A 427 25.68 -12.08 29.16
CA TRP A 427 26.27 -11.13 30.11
C TRP A 427 27.28 -11.75 31.10
N GLY A 428 27.67 -13.01 30.90
CA GLY A 428 28.81 -13.65 31.56
C GLY A 428 30.10 -13.70 30.71
N ASN A 429 30.26 -12.80 29.74
CA ASN A 429 31.39 -12.74 28.78
C ASN A 429 31.55 -13.98 27.87
N GLY A 430 30.52 -14.82 27.76
CA GLY A 430 30.51 -15.99 26.88
C GLY A 430 29.81 -15.71 25.55
N PHE A 431 30.39 -16.23 24.46
CA PHE A 431 29.78 -16.37 23.14
C PHE A 431 29.75 -17.85 22.76
N TYR A 432 28.56 -18.40 22.55
CA TYR A 432 28.35 -19.86 22.43
C TYR A 432 27.96 -20.23 21.01
N ALA A 433 28.43 -21.39 20.56
CA ALA A 433 27.96 -22.06 19.36
C ALA A 433 27.39 -23.44 19.75
N ILE A 434 26.10 -23.64 19.50
CA ILE A 434 25.39 -24.87 19.88
C ILE A 434 24.66 -25.50 18.69
N ASP A 435 24.45 -26.81 18.74
CA ASP A 435 23.68 -27.51 17.71
C ASP A 435 22.16 -27.25 17.87
N PRO A 436 21.45 -26.82 16.81
CA PRO A 436 20.01 -26.59 16.88
C PRO A 436 19.20 -27.89 17.10
N ALA A 437 19.73 -29.06 16.78
CA ALA A 437 19.00 -30.33 16.87
C ALA A 437 18.83 -30.80 18.32
N ASP A 438 19.87 -30.68 19.14
CA ASP A 438 19.92 -31.25 20.49
C ASP A 438 20.42 -30.28 21.58
N GLY A 439 20.91 -29.10 21.20
CA GLY A 439 21.41 -28.09 22.14
C GLY A 439 22.83 -28.33 22.63
N HIS A 440 23.57 -29.31 22.09
CA HIS A 440 24.94 -29.57 22.50
C HIS A 440 25.89 -28.44 22.11
N LEU A 441 26.80 -28.11 23.04
CA LEU A 441 27.86 -27.14 22.82
C LEU A 441 28.85 -27.67 21.76
N LYS A 442 29.03 -26.91 20.68
CA LYS A 442 30.09 -27.18 19.69
C LYS A 442 31.39 -26.51 20.09
N TRP A 443 31.32 -25.23 20.43
CA TRP A 443 32.45 -24.46 20.93
C TRP A 443 31.97 -23.21 21.69
N GLN A 444 32.86 -22.63 22.48
CA GLN A 444 32.64 -21.38 23.20
C GLN A 444 33.82 -20.44 23.01
N TRP A 445 33.56 -19.14 22.99
CA TRP A 445 34.56 -18.09 22.89
C TRP A 445 34.34 -17.01 23.96
N SER A 446 35.42 -16.35 24.36
CA SER A 446 35.39 -15.20 25.26
C SER A 446 36.46 -14.20 24.87
N ASN A 447 36.21 -12.91 25.09
CA ASN A 447 37.20 -11.84 24.86
C ASN A 447 38.26 -11.74 25.98
N GLY A 448 38.21 -12.62 26.99
CA GLY A 448 39.15 -12.65 28.11
C GLY A 448 38.97 -11.51 29.12
N ALA A 449 37.95 -10.66 28.99
CA ALA A 449 37.69 -9.59 29.92
C ALA A 449 37.15 -10.12 31.26
N SER A 450 37.62 -9.55 32.36
CA SER A 450 37.08 -9.84 33.71
C SER A 450 35.76 -9.12 33.97
N SER A 451 35.56 -7.93 33.38
CA SER A 451 34.33 -7.16 33.54
C SER A 451 33.26 -7.63 32.56
N ARG A 452 32.05 -7.91 33.07
CA ARG A 452 30.87 -8.24 32.24
C ARG A 452 30.42 -7.11 31.32
N MET A 453 30.85 -5.89 31.61
CA MET A 453 30.51 -4.67 30.85
C MET A 453 31.15 -4.64 29.46
N LEU A 454 32.09 -5.55 29.20
CA LEU A 454 32.77 -5.71 27.91
C LEU A 454 32.22 -6.88 27.08
N SER A 455 31.09 -7.46 27.50
CA SER A 455 30.50 -8.65 26.87
C SER A 455 29.92 -8.38 25.46
N PRO A 456 29.94 -9.37 24.53
CA PRO A 456 29.17 -9.33 23.29
C PRO A 456 27.65 -9.59 23.47
N ALA A 457 27.10 -9.56 24.69
CA ALA A 457 25.73 -9.97 25.01
C ALA A 457 24.60 -9.23 24.27
N ALA A 458 24.80 -7.95 23.96
CA ALA A 458 23.81 -7.13 23.25
C ALA A 458 24.02 -7.12 21.73
N CYS A 459 25.12 -7.70 21.23
CA CYS A 459 25.41 -7.79 19.81
C CYS A 459 24.46 -8.78 19.13
N TYR A 460 23.97 -8.41 17.93
CA TYR A 460 23.28 -9.35 17.04
C TYR A 460 24.33 -9.86 16.05
N PRO A 461 24.90 -11.07 16.28
CA PRO A 461 25.98 -11.57 15.44
C PRO A 461 25.51 -11.78 14.01
N VAL A 462 26.43 -11.64 13.04
CA VAL A 462 26.18 -11.92 11.63
C VAL A 462 27.14 -13.00 11.12
N GLY A 463 26.67 -13.85 10.21
CA GLY A 463 27.44 -14.97 9.66
C GLY A 463 27.50 -14.89 8.15
N ALA A 464 28.70 -15.04 7.58
CA ALA A 464 28.94 -15.08 6.14
C ALA A 464 30.28 -15.76 5.83
N ASN A 465 30.35 -16.46 4.70
CA ASN A 465 31.59 -17.04 4.17
C ASN A 465 32.36 -17.92 5.17
N GLY A 466 31.64 -18.72 5.95
CA GLY A 466 32.20 -19.63 6.96
C GLY A 466 32.69 -18.91 8.22
N ARG A 467 32.28 -17.66 8.45
CA ARG A 467 32.75 -16.81 9.56
C ARG A 467 31.60 -16.20 10.33
N ILE A 468 31.83 -15.96 11.61
CA ILE A 468 30.93 -15.23 12.52
C ILE A 468 31.59 -13.91 12.94
N PHE A 469 30.85 -12.82 12.83
CA PHE A 469 31.32 -11.49 13.18
C PHE A 469 30.59 -10.95 14.41
N ILE A 470 31.36 -10.34 15.31
CA ILE A 470 30.85 -9.70 16.53
C ILE A 470 31.57 -8.37 16.80
N VAL A 471 30.83 -7.46 17.44
CA VAL A 471 31.35 -6.21 18.01
C VAL A 471 30.85 -6.06 19.44
N ALA A 472 31.71 -5.61 20.34
CA ALA A 472 31.43 -5.55 21.77
C ALA A 472 31.87 -4.20 22.39
N PRO A 473 31.47 -3.87 23.63
CA PRO A 473 31.87 -2.63 24.30
C PRO A 473 33.37 -2.47 24.53
N ASP A 474 34.16 -3.54 24.39
CA ASP A 474 35.63 -3.49 24.39
C ASP A 474 36.24 -2.76 23.17
N ARG A 475 35.40 -2.38 22.20
CA ARG A 475 35.73 -1.63 20.98
C ARG A 475 36.50 -2.42 19.93
N TYR A 476 36.46 -3.75 20.01
CA TYR A 476 37.01 -4.62 18.99
C TYR A 476 35.91 -5.12 18.05
N MET A 477 36.29 -5.29 16.78
CA MET A 477 35.59 -6.20 15.87
C MET A 477 36.33 -7.53 15.82
N THR A 478 35.59 -8.64 15.83
CA THR A 478 36.15 -9.99 15.82
C THR A 478 35.51 -10.80 14.71
N ALA A 479 36.33 -11.56 13.98
CA ALA A 479 35.90 -12.59 13.05
C ALA A 479 36.35 -13.96 13.58
N LEU A 480 35.39 -14.86 13.79
CA LEU A 480 35.61 -16.22 14.26
C LEU A 480 35.32 -17.21 13.12
N ASP A 481 36.08 -18.30 13.04
CA ASP A 481 35.72 -19.44 12.18
C ASP A 481 34.43 -20.09 12.71
N ALA A 482 33.41 -20.19 11.86
CA ALA A 482 32.10 -20.68 12.27
C ALA A 482 32.15 -22.13 12.80
N ARG A 483 33.10 -22.95 12.33
CA ARG A 483 33.14 -24.39 12.62
C ARG A 483 33.73 -24.69 13.99
N ASN A 484 34.72 -23.92 14.43
CA ASN A 484 35.50 -24.22 15.64
C ASN A 484 35.71 -23.04 16.60
N GLY A 485 35.25 -21.83 16.24
CA GLY A 485 35.36 -20.65 17.09
C GLY A 485 36.77 -20.03 17.16
N ALA A 486 37.71 -20.49 16.34
CA ALA A 486 39.06 -19.92 16.29
C ALA A 486 39.01 -18.47 15.80
N GLU A 487 39.77 -17.57 16.46
CA GLU A 487 39.92 -16.19 15.99
C GLU A 487 40.67 -16.18 14.67
N ILE A 488 39.99 -15.74 13.60
CA ILE A 488 40.64 -15.46 12.31
C ILE A 488 41.36 -14.12 12.44
N TRP A 489 40.66 -13.12 12.97
CA TRP A 489 41.26 -11.86 13.41
C TRP A 489 40.39 -11.18 14.46
N ARG A 490 41.05 -10.38 15.28
CA ARG A 490 40.45 -9.50 16.27
C ARG A 490 41.16 -8.16 16.25
N LYS A 491 40.45 -7.09 15.91
CA LYS A 491 41.07 -5.79 15.64
C LYS A 491 40.38 -4.65 16.39
N LYS A 492 41.22 -3.86 17.06
CA LYS A 492 40.88 -2.53 17.57
C LYS A 492 41.68 -1.49 16.78
N ILE A 493 41.00 -0.43 16.38
CA ILE A 493 41.60 0.72 15.70
C ILE A 493 41.15 1.94 16.52
N ASP A 494 42.07 2.65 17.18
CA ASP A 494 41.67 3.69 18.14
C ASP A 494 40.93 4.86 17.49
N SER A 495 41.18 5.14 16.21
CA SER A 495 40.43 6.12 15.41
C SER A 495 39.09 5.61 14.88
N VAL A 496 38.75 4.35 15.11
CA VAL A 496 37.53 3.68 14.63
C VAL A 496 36.97 2.79 15.73
N ARG A 497 36.20 3.40 16.62
CA ARG A 497 35.65 2.72 17.80
C ARG A 497 34.32 2.10 17.42
N VAL A 498 34.23 0.78 17.29
CA VAL A 498 32.98 0.07 16.96
C VAL A 498 32.34 -0.54 18.19
N ARG A 499 31.01 -0.62 18.27
CA ARG A 499 30.31 -1.14 19.45
C ARG A 499 28.89 -1.61 19.12
N GLU A 500 28.59 -2.87 19.45
CA GLU A 500 27.26 -3.52 19.58
C GLU A 500 26.22 -3.39 18.43
N SER A 501 26.42 -2.53 17.43
CA SER A 501 25.53 -2.27 16.30
C SER A 501 26.18 -2.70 14.99
N MET A 502 25.62 -3.74 14.38
CA MET A 502 26.09 -4.30 13.11
C MET A 502 24.94 -4.87 12.26
N GLY A 503 25.24 -5.16 11.00
CA GLY A 503 24.35 -5.78 10.03
C GLY A 503 25.15 -6.44 8.90
N LEU A 504 24.44 -7.09 7.97
CA LEU A 504 25.04 -7.78 6.83
C LEU A 504 24.48 -7.22 5.52
N SER A 505 25.31 -7.16 4.48
CA SER A 505 24.86 -6.87 3.12
C SER A 505 23.99 -7.99 2.55
N GLU A 506 23.09 -7.65 1.63
CA GLU A 506 22.14 -8.60 1.03
C GLU A 506 22.85 -9.74 0.27
N ASP A 507 24.01 -9.43 -0.34
CA ASP A 507 24.87 -10.39 -1.05
C ASP A 507 25.85 -11.14 -0.12
N GLY A 508 25.86 -10.82 1.17
CA GLY A 508 26.75 -11.42 2.16
C GLY A 508 28.23 -11.06 2.00
N THR A 509 28.59 -10.06 1.19
CA THR A 509 29.99 -9.68 0.95
C THR A 509 30.55 -8.72 2.00
N LEU A 510 29.72 -7.91 2.64
CA LEU A 510 30.12 -6.89 3.62
C LEU A 510 29.36 -7.03 4.95
N VAL A 511 30.07 -6.81 6.05
CA VAL A 511 29.50 -6.51 7.37
C VAL A 511 29.43 -5.00 7.55
N TYR A 512 28.24 -4.49 7.85
CA TYR A 512 28.06 -3.09 8.22
C TYR A 512 28.25 -2.92 9.72
N VAL A 513 29.04 -1.93 10.11
CA VAL A 513 29.29 -1.64 11.53
C VAL A 513 29.26 -0.13 11.79
N LYS A 514 28.54 0.27 12.84
CA LYS A 514 28.47 1.67 13.29
C LYS A 514 29.61 1.96 14.26
N THR A 515 30.26 3.11 14.08
CA THR A 515 31.28 3.62 15.00
C THR A 515 30.64 4.50 16.07
N MET A 516 31.26 4.56 17.25
CA MET A 516 30.88 5.46 18.34
C MET A 516 31.08 6.93 17.97
N ASP A 517 31.94 7.18 16.97
CA ASP A 517 32.20 8.50 16.39
C ASP A 517 31.23 8.84 15.26
N GLY A 518 30.18 8.05 15.06
CA GLY A 518 29.04 8.38 14.22
C GLY A 518 29.16 8.06 12.72
N GLN A 519 30.17 7.30 12.31
CA GLN A 519 30.31 6.78 10.94
C GLN A 519 29.79 5.35 10.83
N VAL A 520 29.56 4.89 9.59
CA VAL A 520 29.29 3.49 9.25
C VAL A 520 30.36 2.97 8.30
N LEU A 521 30.78 1.73 8.50
CA LEU A 521 31.78 1.07 7.70
C LEU A 521 31.20 -0.16 7.00
N GLY A 522 31.59 -0.39 5.76
CA GLY A 522 31.48 -1.69 5.11
C GLY A 522 32.78 -2.46 5.26
N VAL A 523 32.76 -3.59 5.96
CA VAL A 523 33.94 -4.43 6.23
C VAL A 523 33.83 -5.75 5.47
N SER A 524 34.89 -6.14 4.76
CA SER A 524 34.91 -7.40 3.99
C SER A 524 34.63 -8.62 4.88
N THR A 525 33.76 -9.52 4.39
CA THR A 525 33.48 -10.80 5.04
C THR A 525 34.52 -11.88 4.71
N THR A 526 35.37 -11.69 3.69
CA THR A 526 36.33 -12.71 3.21
C THR A 526 37.79 -12.40 3.52
N ALA A 527 38.12 -11.18 3.94
CA ALA A 527 39.49 -10.80 4.29
C ALA A 527 39.96 -11.41 5.62
N ASP A 528 41.24 -11.81 5.71
CA ASP A 528 41.87 -12.31 6.96
C ASP A 528 42.33 -11.15 7.89
N SER A 529 41.80 -9.96 7.68
CA SER A 529 41.94 -8.80 8.57
C SER A 529 40.70 -7.90 8.47
N MET A 530 40.58 -6.89 9.34
CA MET A 530 39.50 -5.89 9.28
C MET A 530 39.68 -4.94 8.08
N GLN A 531 39.44 -5.44 6.86
CA GLN A 531 39.54 -4.67 5.63
C GLN A 531 38.25 -3.85 5.42
N ILE A 532 38.38 -2.53 5.54
CA ILE A 532 37.29 -1.58 5.33
C ILE A 532 37.18 -1.30 3.82
N ALA A 533 36.09 -1.73 3.20
CA ALA A 533 35.80 -1.50 1.79
C ALA A 533 35.41 -0.04 1.54
N TRP A 534 34.59 0.54 2.41
CA TRP A 534 34.23 1.95 2.36
C TRP A 534 33.92 2.50 3.76
N ARG A 535 33.99 3.84 3.87
CA ARG A 535 33.60 4.61 5.06
C ARG A 535 32.51 5.58 4.65
N SER A 536 31.38 5.57 5.34
CA SER A 536 30.29 6.48 5.03
C SER A 536 30.69 7.93 5.32
N LYS A 537 30.15 8.87 4.54
CA LYS A 537 30.18 10.30 4.89
C LYS A 537 29.17 10.69 5.97
N LEU A 538 28.30 9.76 6.38
CA LEU A 538 27.38 9.95 7.50
C LEU A 538 28.17 10.30 8.77
N GLN A 539 27.68 11.32 9.48
CA GLN A 539 28.25 11.78 10.73
C GLN A 539 27.14 11.93 11.77
N LEU A 540 26.99 10.92 12.62
CA LEU A 540 26.11 10.94 13.78
C LEU A 540 26.83 11.54 15.00
N PRO A 541 26.09 11.91 16.06
CA PRO A 541 26.67 12.21 17.37
C PRO A 541 27.32 10.96 18.01
N TYR A 542 27.75 11.08 19.26
CA TYR A 542 28.37 9.96 19.99
C TYR A 542 27.42 8.77 20.17
N GLU A 543 27.70 7.65 19.50
CA GLU A 543 26.79 6.50 19.38
C GLU A 543 27.22 5.32 20.26
N LEU A 544 26.27 4.78 21.03
CA LEU A 544 26.50 3.65 21.94
C LEU A 544 25.34 2.64 21.95
N THR A 545 24.41 2.77 21.00
CA THR A 545 23.15 2.01 20.99
C THR A 545 23.28 0.64 20.33
N PRO A 546 22.80 -0.45 20.96
CA PRO A 546 22.88 -1.81 20.45
C PRO A 546 21.73 -2.12 19.47
N SER A 547 21.54 -1.28 18.46
CA SER A 547 20.49 -1.44 17.46
C SER A 547 21.05 -2.02 16.17
N ALA A 548 20.47 -3.11 15.68
CA ALA A 548 20.92 -3.78 14.46
C ALA A 548 20.73 -2.91 13.21
N ILE A 549 21.69 -2.97 12.30
CA ILE A 549 21.61 -2.38 10.96
C ILE A 549 20.91 -3.39 10.05
N SER A 550 20.04 -2.89 9.17
CA SER A 550 19.36 -3.71 8.16
C SER A 550 19.70 -3.20 6.77
N ALA A 551 19.64 -4.09 5.77
CA ALA A 551 19.83 -3.74 4.37
C ALA A 551 18.69 -4.33 3.54
N ASN A 552 18.21 -3.57 2.57
CA ASN A 552 17.17 -3.98 1.62
C ASN A 552 17.17 -3.04 0.41
N ASP A 553 16.90 -3.58 -0.78
CA ASP A 553 16.79 -2.81 -2.04
C ASP A 553 18.03 -1.95 -2.32
N GLY A 554 19.24 -2.45 -2.02
CA GLY A 554 20.49 -1.72 -2.27
C GLY A 554 20.75 -0.54 -1.32
N LEU A 555 19.95 -0.41 -0.25
CA LEU A 555 20.16 0.56 0.82
C LEU A 555 20.51 -0.13 2.15
N VAL A 556 21.24 0.60 2.98
CA VAL A 556 21.59 0.25 4.37
C VAL A 556 20.88 1.22 5.30
N PHE A 557 19.99 0.72 6.16
CA PHE A 557 19.26 1.53 7.13
C PHE A 557 19.99 1.53 8.47
N VAL A 558 20.38 2.73 8.90
CA VAL A 558 21.21 2.97 10.06
C VAL A 558 20.37 3.64 11.15
N PRO A 559 20.12 2.97 12.29
CA PRO A 559 19.44 3.56 13.44
C PRO A 559 20.40 4.39 14.29
N SER A 560 19.90 5.46 14.92
CA SER A 560 20.67 6.30 15.86
C SER A 560 20.07 6.31 17.27
N HIS A 561 20.84 6.81 18.24
CA HIS A 561 20.40 7.05 19.61
C HIS A 561 19.47 8.26 19.78
N SER A 562 19.38 9.10 18.76
CA SER A 562 18.76 10.44 18.77
C SER A 562 17.51 10.53 17.88
N GLY A 563 16.93 9.38 17.59
CA GLY A 563 15.74 9.22 16.76
C GLY A 563 15.98 9.41 15.27
N LEU A 564 17.23 9.52 14.83
CA LEU A 564 17.59 9.70 13.42
C LEU A 564 17.73 8.34 12.72
N VAL A 565 17.05 8.19 11.59
CA VAL A 565 17.23 7.06 10.66
C VAL A 565 17.92 7.58 9.41
N SER A 566 18.96 6.88 8.97
CA SER A 566 19.68 7.22 7.73
C SER A 566 19.66 6.04 6.76
N GLY A 567 19.33 6.30 5.49
CA GLY A 567 19.49 5.36 4.39
C GLY A 567 20.80 5.64 3.66
N LEU A 568 21.70 4.66 3.59
CA LEU A 568 22.97 4.75 2.87
C LEU A 568 22.93 3.87 1.63
N ASN A 569 23.60 4.28 0.54
CA ASN A 569 23.82 3.40 -0.59
C ASN A 569 24.73 2.23 -0.17
N ALA A 570 24.30 0.99 -0.40
CA ALA A 570 25.02 -0.20 0.06
C ALA A 570 26.41 -0.40 -0.58
N ALA A 571 26.58 0.09 -1.82
CA ALA A 571 27.83 -0.05 -2.56
C ALA A 571 28.86 1.03 -2.19
N SER A 572 28.42 2.29 -2.02
CA SER A 572 29.33 3.42 -1.77
C SER A 572 29.40 3.90 -0.33
N GLY A 573 28.38 3.63 0.49
CA GLY A 573 28.23 4.20 1.83
C GLY A 573 27.81 5.68 1.84
N ASP A 574 27.46 6.27 0.69
CA ASP A 574 26.95 7.63 0.63
C ASP A 574 25.55 7.74 1.25
N VAL A 575 25.26 8.89 1.86
CA VAL A 575 23.94 9.17 2.45
C VAL A 575 22.93 9.41 1.34
N ALA A 576 21.95 8.52 1.19
CA ALA A 576 20.84 8.69 0.25
C ALA A 576 19.76 9.60 0.85
N TRP A 577 19.43 9.41 2.13
CA TRP A 577 18.45 10.23 2.85
C TRP A 577 18.61 10.09 4.36
N GLN A 578 18.03 11.04 5.10
CA GLN A 578 17.91 11.00 6.55
C GLN A 578 16.53 11.46 7.00
N TYR A 579 16.01 10.88 8.09
CA TYR A 579 14.70 11.22 8.66
C TYR A 579 14.71 11.06 10.18
N LYS A 580 14.36 12.12 10.92
CA LYS A 580 14.26 12.16 12.39
C LYS A 580 12.85 11.78 12.84
N LEU A 581 12.73 10.67 13.56
CA LEU A 581 11.49 10.09 14.09
C LEU A 581 11.10 10.72 15.42
N SER A 582 12.04 10.76 16.36
CA SER A 582 11.90 11.36 17.69
C SER A 582 13.25 11.89 18.19
N ASN A 583 13.44 12.05 19.50
CA ASN A 583 14.74 12.32 20.11
C ASN A 583 15.30 11.12 20.90
N ALA A 584 14.65 9.95 20.81
CA ALA A 584 15.01 8.75 21.57
C ALA A 584 15.64 7.67 20.67
N MET A 585 16.25 6.65 21.29
CA MET A 585 16.91 5.56 20.58
C MET A 585 15.97 4.86 19.59
N VAL A 586 16.44 4.66 18.35
CA VAL A 586 15.75 3.86 17.34
C VAL A 586 16.04 2.37 17.57
N ASN A 587 15.00 1.55 17.68
CA ASN A 587 15.09 0.09 17.78
C ASN A 587 15.47 -0.56 16.43
N PRO A 588 15.81 -1.86 16.39
CA PRO A 588 15.98 -2.59 15.13
C PRO A 588 14.78 -2.39 14.19
N MET A 589 15.06 -1.89 12.98
CA MET A 589 14.05 -1.49 12.00
C MET A 589 13.59 -2.66 11.13
N LEU A 590 12.42 -2.51 10.51
CA LEU A 590 11.77 -3.52 9.69
C LEU A 590 11.54 -3.00 8.26
N PRO A 591 12.42 -3.33 7.30
CA PRO A 591 12.14 -3.10 5.89
C PRO A 591 10.89 -3.89 5.45
N LEU A 592 10.05 -3.25 4.65
CA LEU A 592 8.84 -3.80 4.06
C LEU A 592 8.91 -3.74 2.53
N ARG A 593 8.00 -4.46 1.86
CA ARG A 593 7.87 -4.38 0.39
C ARG A 593 7.45 -2.97 -0.07
N GLY A 594 7.87 -2.64 -1.29
CA GLY A 594 7.49 -1.40 -1.97
C GLY A 594 8.22 -0.16 -1.45
N GLN A 595 9.50 -0.32 -1.09
CA GLN A 595 10.36 0.74 -0.54
C GLN A 595 9.75 1.42 0.69
N ARG A 596 9.28 0.60 1.64
CA ARG A 596 8.76 1.06 2.93
C ARG A 596 9.63 0.55 4.07
N LEU A 597 9.77 1.35 5.12
CA LEU A 597 10.53 1.02 6.32
C LEU A 597 9.69 1.35 7.55
N VAL A 598 9.51 0.41 8.46
CA VAL A 598 8.91 0.69 9.76
C VAL A 598 10.00 0.74 10.82
N ALA A 599 9.99 1.79 11.61
CA ALA A 599 10.93 2.00 12.70
C ALA A 599 10.17 2.40 13.97
N SER A 600 10.68 1.96 15.12
CA SER A 600 10.18 2.38 16.43
C SER A 600 11.28 3.03 17.25
N THR A 601 10.90 3.93 18.14
CA THR A 601 11.80 4.61 19.07
C THR A 601 11.44 4.30 20.52
N MET A 602 12.43 4.41 21.42
CA MET A 602 12.29 4.03 22.82
C MET A 602 11.15 4.78 23.53
N ASP A 603 10.89 6.03 23.17
CA ASP A 603 9.79 6.87 23.70
C ASP A 603 8.37 6.49 23.19
N GLY A 604 8.22 5.32 22.59
CA GLY A 604 6.91 4.76 22.23
C GLY A 604 6.41 5.14 20.84
N LYS A 605 7.24 5.76 19.99
CA LYS A 605 6.83 6.10 18.63
C LYS A 605 7.05 4.95 17.67
N VAL A 606 6.13 4.73 16.74
CA VAL A 606 6.27 3.82 15.60
C VAL A 606 5.91 4.58 14.33
N VAL A 607 6.78 4.55 13.33
CA VAL A 607 6.62 5.33 12.09
C VAL A 607 6.87 4.43 10.89
N CYS A 608 6.00 4.51 9.89
CA CYS A 608 6.27 3.96 8.56
C CYS A 608 6.78 5.07 7.66
N LEU A 609 7.94 4.84 7.06
CA LEU A 609 8.55 5.68 6.03
C LEU A 609 8.35 5.04 4.66
N ALA A 610 8.17 5.86 3.64
CA ALA A 610 8.40 5.48 2.25
C ALA A 610 9.70 6.14 1.80
N TYR A 611 10.56 5.39 1.12
CA TYR A 611 11.88 5.85 0.67
C TYR A 611 12.12 5.53 -0.81
N GLY A 612 13.17 6.11 -1.39
CA GLY A 612 13.51 5.92 -2.81
C GLY A 612 12.88 6.99 -3.69
N ASP A 613 13.32 7.06 -4.95
CA ASP A 613 12.67 7.92 -5.94
C ASP A 613 11.29 7.33 -6.25
N PRO A 614 10.19 8.06 -6.00
CA PRO A 614 8.87 7.64 -6.47
C PRO A 614 8.85 7.34 -7.98
N GLU A 615 9.80 7.91 -8.74
CA GLU A 615 10.01 7.70 -10.15
C GLU A 615 10.81 6.43 -10.49
N ASP A 616 11.55 5.76 -9.60
CA ASP A 616 12.29 4.52 -9.96
C ASP A 616 11.45 3.24 -9.90
N ARG A 617 10.12 3.41 -10.01
CA ARG A 617 9.18 2.30 -10.09
C ARG A 617 9.02 1.86 -11.54
N SER A 618 8.88 0.56 -11.72
CA SER A 618 8.57 -0.04 -13.01
C SER A 618 7.53 -1.14 -12.89
N TRP A 619 6.85 -1.41 -14.01
CA TRP A 619 5.72 -2.33 -14.11
C TRP A 619 5.83 -3.16 -15.39
N ILE A 620 5.21 -4.34 -15.39
CA ILE A 620 5.06 -5.18 -16.58
C ILE A 620 3.56 -5.35 -16.86
N ARG A 621 3.12 -4.91 -18.03
CA ARG A 621 1.74 -4.96 -18.53
C ARG A 621 1.58 -6.14 -19.47
N VAL A 622 0.52 -6.91 -19.28
CA VAL A 622 0.25 -8.18 -19.97
C VAL A 622 -1.21 -8.25 -20.36
N ASN A 623 -1.53 -9.10 -21.34
CA ASN A 623 -2.91 -9.51 -21.58
C ASN A 623 -3.36 -10.43 -20.43
N GLN A 624 -4.36 -9.97 -19.67
CA GLN A 624 -4.90 -10.71 -18.54
C GLN A 624 -5.79 -11.88 -18.97
N LEU A 625 -6.40 -11.90 -20.15
CA LEU A 625 -7.04 -13.15 -20.64
C LEU A 625 -6.02 -14.27 -20.82
N GLY A 626 -4.80 -13.88 -21.24
CA GLY A 626 -3.71 -14.78 -21.54
C GLY A 626 -3.42 -14.86 -23.03
N TYR A 627 -2.64 -15.87 -23.41
CA TYR A 627 -2.14 -16.04 -24.77
C TYR A 627 -2.32 -17.48 -25.26
N THR A 628 -2.50 -17.67 -26.56
CA THR A 628 -2.52 -19.01 -27.15
C THR A 628 -1.10 -19.55 -27.34
N PRO A 629 -0.86 -20.88 -27.29
CA PRO A 629 0.46 -21.49 -27.42
C PRO A 629 1.29 -21.01 -28.62
N GLN A 630 0.66 -20.85 -29.79
CA GLN A 630 1.33 -20.40 -31.01
C GLN A 630 1.07 -18.93 -31.36
N GLY A 631 0.29 -18.22 -30.55
CA GLY A 631 -0.02 -16.81 -30.79
C GLY A 631 1.16 -15.89 -30.50
N ILE A 632 1.03 -14.64 -30.92
CA ILE A 632 1.95 -13.56 -30.55
C ILE A 632 1.78 -13.26 -29.06
N LYS A 633 2.89 -13.18 -28.32
CA LYS A 633 2.90 -12.97 -26.86
C LYS A 633 3.89 -11.88 -26.53
N VAL A 634 3.36 -10.70 -26.24
CA VAL A 634 4.16 -9.54 -25.90
C VAL A 634 3.63 -8.89 -24.65
N ALA A 635 4.55 -8.56 -23.74
CA ALA A 635 4.28 -7.71 -22.59
C ALA A 635 4.99 -6.38 -22.77
N VAL A 636 4.54 -5.35 -22.06
CA VAL A 636 5.20 -4.04 -22.03
C VAL A 636 5.76 -3.79 -20.65
N TRP A 637 7.08 -3.62 -20.55
CA TRP A 637 7.70 -3.06 -19.36
C TRP A 637 7.67 -1.53 -19.46
N GLY A 638 7.26 -0.85 -18.38
CA GLY A 638 7.26 0.61 -18.29
C GLY A 638 7.91 1.05 -16.98
N GLY A 639 8.89 1.95 -17.07
CA GLY A 639 9.57 2.56 -15.93
C GLY A 639 9.29 4.06 -15.85
N LYS A 640 9.08 4.57 -14.64
CA LYS A 640 9.04 6.02 -14.39
C LYS A 640 10.45 6.64 -14.33
N SER A 641 11.49 5.81 -14.30
CA SER A 641 12.88 6.24 -14.42
C SER A 641 13.40 5.99 -15.83
N THR A 642 14.57 6.53 -16.12
CA THR A 642 15.31 6.27 -17.36
C THR A 642 16.14 4.98 -17.29
N LYS A 643 15.78 4.06 -16.38
CA LYS A 643 16.46 2.78 -16.19
C LYS A 643 16.33 1.94 -17.46
N ARG A 644 17.47 1.41 -17.92
CA ARG A 644 17.52 0.50 -19.05
C ARG A 644 17.46 -0.95 -18.60
N ILE A 645 16.69 -1.76 -19.31
CA ILE A 645 16.60 -3.21 -19.08
C ILE A 645 17.18 -3.96 -20.28
N ALA A 646 17.82 -5.10 -20.02
CA ALA A 646 18.48 -5.89 -21.07
C ALA A 646 17.80 -7.24 -21.32
N ARG A 647 17.23 -7.85 -20.28
CA ARG A 647 16.68 -9.21 -20.32
C ARG A 647 15.46 -9.32 -19.43
N PHE A 648 14.64 -10.31 -19.72
CA PHE A 648 13.49 -10.68 -18.92
C PHE A 648 13.40 -12.20 -18.81
N ARG A 649 12.65 -12.70 -17.83
CA ARG A 649 12.39 -14.13 -17.64
C ARG A 649 10.88 -14.38 -17.60
N LEU A 650 10.43 -15.46 -18.23
CA LEU A 650 9.12 -16.05 -18.00
C LEU A 650 9.28 -17.09 -16.89
N VAL A 651 8.42 -17.03 -15.88
CA VAL A 651 8.50 -17.85 -14.68
C VAL A 651 7.18 -18.58 -14.49
N GLU A 652 7.26 -19.88 -14.24
CA GLU A 652 6.10 -20.71 -13.93
C GLU A 652 5.54 -20.35 -12.55
N GLY A 653 4.22 -20.13 -12.49
CA GLY A 653 3.56 -19.54 -11.33
C GLY A 653 3.61 -20.39 -10.06
N GLU A 654 3.51 -21.72 -10.19
CA GLU A 654 3.49 -22.63 -9.03
C GLU A 654 4.89 -22.93 -8.49
N SER A 655 5.84 -23.27 -9.38
CA SER A 655 7.18 -23.69 -8.98
C SER A 655 8.16 -22.53 -8.75
N GLY A 656 7.86 -21.34 -9.30
CA GLY A 656 8.79 -20.21 -9.33
C GLY A 656 10.01 -20.43 -10.24
N LYS A 657 9.99 -21.48 -11.08
CA LYS A 657 11.08 -21.81 -11.99
C LYS A 657 11.03 -20.92 -13.23
N ALA A 658 12.15 -20.30 -13.58
CA ALA A 658 12.29 -19.62 -14.87
C ALA A 658 12.30 -20.65 -16.00
N VAL A 659 11.32 -20.57 -16.90
CA VAL A 659 11.10 -21.51 -18.02
C VAL A 659 11.55 -20.94 -19.36
N PHE A 660 11.62 -19.62 -19.47
CA PHE A 660 12.13 -18.93 -20.66
C PHE A 660 12.88 -17.65 -20.25
N ALA A 661 13.86 -17.25 -21.06
CA ALA A 661 14.58 -16.00 -20.91
C ALA A 661 14.71 -15.29 -22.25
N GLY A 662 14.24 -14.06 -22.33
CA GLY A 662 14.28 -13.23 -23.54
C GLY A 662 15.20 -12.01 -23.38
N LYS A 663 15.54 -11.38 -24.51
CA LYS A 663 16.15 -10.05 -24.53
C LYS A 663 15.02 -9.01 -24.51
N ALA A 664 15.17 -7.94 -23.73
CA ALA A 664 14.30 -6.79 -23.88
C ALA A 664 14.51 -6.17 -25.27
N GLY A 665 13.44 -5.65 -25.89
CA GLY A 665 13.50 -4.96 -27.17
C GLY A 665 14.27 -3.63 -27.10
N LYS A 666 14.07 -2.76 -28.10
CA LYS A 666 14.54 -1.37 -28.00
C LYS A 666 13.76 -0.62 -26.91
N ASP A 667 14.40 0.40 -26.33
CA ASP A 667 13.71 1.39 -25.51
C ASP A 667 12.89 2.29 -26.43
N PHE A 668 11.58 2.36 -26.19
CA PHE A 668 10.67 3.27 -26.89
C PHE A 668 10.57 4.64 -26.19
N GLY A 669 11.26 4.84 -25.06
CA GLY A 669 11.26 6.08 -24.33
C GLY A 669 9.92 6.35 -23.66
N THR A 670 9.54 7.64 -23.63
CA THR A 670 8.37 8.13 -22.91
C THR A 670 7.07 7.72 -23.59
N TYR A 671 6.14 7.16 -22.83
CA TYR A 671 4.76 6.97 -23.27
C TYR A 671 3.80 7.01 -22.08
N GLY A 672 2.82 7.91 -22.12
CA GLY A 672 1.90 8.16 -21.02
C GLY A 672 2.67 8.47 -19.71
N PRO A 673 2.48 7.68 -18.63
CA PRO A 673 3.14 7.91 -17.35
C PRO A 673 4.59 7.36 -17.29
N PHE A 674 5.07 6.65 -18.30
CA PHE A 674 6.39 6.03 -18.29
C PHE A 674 7.42 6.90 -19.01
N ARG A 675 8.62 6.98 -18.46
CA ARG A 675 9.78 7.67 -19.06
C ARG A 675 10.64 6.74 -19.92
N SER A 676 10.54 5.43 -19.70
CA SER A 676 11.20 4.39 -20.47
C SER A 676 10.27 3.20 -20.62
N SER A 677 10.25 2.58 -21.79
CA SER A 677 9.32 1.48 -22.08
C SER A 677 9.90 0.48 -23.08
N TYR A 678 9.65 -0.81 -22.85
CA TYR A 678 10.22 -1.91 -23.63
C TYR A 678 9.15 -2.95 -23.93
N ARG A 679 9.19 -3.47 -25.16
CA ARG A 679 8.44 -4.67 -25.55
C ARG A 679 9.22 -5.92 -25.15
N LEU A 680 8.54 -6.84 -24.46
CA LEU A 680 9.07 -8.12 -24.01
C LEU A 680 8.38 -9.23 -24.81
N ASP A 681 9.04 -9.73 -25.86
CA ASP A 681 8.48 -10.74 -26.76
C ASP A 681 8.88 -12.15 -26.34
N PHE A 682 7.89 -12.95 -25.93
CA PHE A 682 8.05 -14.34 -25.52
C PHE A 682 7.21 -15.28 -26.39
N SER A 683 6.91 -14.87 -27.63
CA SER A 683 6.08 -15.64 -28.57
C SER A 683 6.66 -17.02 -28.87
N ALA A 684 7.99 -17.18 -28.79
CA ALA A 684 8.70 -18.44 -28.99
C ALA A 684 8.41 -19.51 -27.93
N TYR A 685 7.78 -19.16 -26.80
CA TYR A 685 7.41 -20.11 -25.76
C TYR A 685 5.96 -20.59 -25.96
N ALA A 686 5.74 -21.90 -26.00
CA ALA A 686 4.45 -22.51 -26.36
C ALA A 686 3.82 -23.40 -25.27
N ASP A 687 4.56 -23.75 -24.21
CA ASP A 687 4.06 -24.68 -23.21
C ASP A 687 2.89 -24.09 -22.43
N THR A 688 1.84 -24.88 -22.26
CA THR A 688 0.62 -24.47 -21.55
C THR A 688 0.87 -24.39 -20.05
N GLY A 689 0.30 -23.39 -19.38
CA GLY A 689 0.43 -23.20 -17.95
C GLY A 689 0.08 -21.80 -17.48
N THR A 690 0.31 -21.53 -16.20
CA THR A 690 0.18 -20.21 -15.58
C THR A 690 1.56 -19.64 -15.32
N TYR A 691 1.79 -18.41 -15.77
CA TYR A 691 3.11 -17.77 -15.77
C TYR A 691 3.05 -16.33 -15.28
N TYR A 692 4.22 -15.78 -14.94
CA TYR A 692 4.45 -14.34 -14.83
C TYR A 692 5.80 -13.99 -15.45
N LEU A 693 5.96 -12.73 -15.85
CA LEU A 693 7.23 -12.19 -16.32
C LEU A 693 7.98 -11.50 -15.18
N GLU A 694 9.31 -11.58 -15.20
CA GLU A 694 10.18 -10.94 -14.23
C GLU A 694 11.35 -10.18 -14.90
N VAL A 695 11.55 -8.93 -14.49
CA VAL A 695 12.68 -8.06 -14.89
C VAL A 695 13.20 -7.35 -13.65
N ASP A 696 14.46 -7.55 -13.27
CA ASP A 696 15.11 -6.91 -12.12
C ASP A 696 14.25 -6.89 -10.82
N GLY A 697 13.57 -8.01 -10.53
CA GLY A 697 12.70 -8.14 -9.36
C GLY A 697 11.26 -7.60 -9.54
N VAL A 698 10.97 -6.89 -10.63
CA VAL A 698 9.60 -6.48 -11.01
C VAL A 698 8.88 -7.65 -11.66
N ARG A 699 7.64 -7.91 -11.23
CA ARG A 699 6.80 -9.00 -11.72
C ARG A 699 5.53 -8.49 -12.38
N SER A 700 5.10 -9.14 -13.47
CA SER A 700 3.75 -8.97 -14.00
C SER A 700 2.72 -9.66 -13.09
N PRO A 701 1.42 -9.35 -13.24
CA PRO A 701 0.34 -10.27 -12.85
C PRO A 701 0.55 -11.66 -13.46
N GLN A 702 -0.06 -12.67 -12.86
CA GLN A 702 -0.10 -14.00 -13.45
C GLN A 702 -1.04 -14.00 -14.67
N PHE A 703 -0.70 -14.79 -15.69
CA PHE A 703 -1.52 -14.99 -16.89
C PHE A 703 -1.38 -16.44 -17.38
N ARG A 704 -2.34 -16.89 -18.20
CA ARG A 704 -2.31 -18.24 -18.79
C ARG A 704 -1.71 -18.21 -20.19
N ILE A 705 -0.95 -19.25 -20.52
CA ILE A 705 -0.72 -19.65 -21.91
C ILE A 705 -1.50 -20.94 -22.10
N ALA A 706 -2.55 -20.95 -22.92
CA ALA A 706 -3.38 -22.14 -23.16
C ALA A 706 -4.23 -21.99 -24.43
N SER A 707 -4.67 -23.09 -25.04
CA SER A 707 -5.49 -23.05 -26.26
C SER A 707 -6.92 -22.57 -26.01
N ASP A 708 -7.38 -22.56 -24.76
CA ASP A 708 -8.73 -22.21 -24.32
C ASP A 708 -8.84 -20.81 -23.67
N VAL A 709 -7.80 -19.97 -23.77
CA VAL A 709 -7.77 -18.65 -23.07
C VAL A 709 -8.88 -17.68 -23.51
N TYR A 710 -9.42 -17.84 -24.71
CA TYR A 710 -10.49 -16.99 -25.24
C TYR A 710 -11.86 -17.69 -25.25
N THR A 711 -11.94 -18.95 -24.81
CA THR A 711 -13.17 -19.74 -24.86
C THR A 711 -14.30 -19.11 -24.05
N GLY A 712 -15.42 -18.83 -24.72
CA GLY A 712 -16.63 -18.29 -24.12
C GLY A 712 -16.58 -16.78 -23.83
N ALA A 713 -15.52 -16.09 -24.26
CA ALA A 713 -15.40 -14.64 -24.05
C ALA A 713 -16.46 -13.85 -24.83
N ALA A 714 -16.77 -14.27 -26.07
CA ALA A 714 -17.81 -13.64 -26.89
C ALA A 714 -19.21 -13.82 -26.28
N ASP A 715 -19.53 -15.02 -25.79
CA ASP A 715 -20.79 -15.31 -25.08
C ASP A 715 -20.91 -14.53 -23.76
N PHE A 716 -19.79 -14.30 -23.07
CA PHE A 716 -19.77 -13.47 -21.87
C PHE A 716 -20.16 -12.02 -22.18
N ALA A 717 -19.63 -11.44 -23.27
CA ALA A 717 -19.97 -10.08 -23.70
C ALA A 717 -21.44 -9.90 -24.11
N LEU A 718 -22.13 -10.96 -24.57
CA LEU A 718 -23.58 -10.93 -24.83
C LEU A 718 -24.44 -10.68 -23.57
N ARG A 719 -23.88 -10.84 -22.36
CA ARG A 719 -24.61 -10.54 -21.12
C ARG A 719 -24.95 -9.06 -21.02
N TYR A 720 -24.00 -8.19 -21.37
CA TYR A 720 -24.21 -6.75 -21.40
C TYR A 720 -25.31 -6.38 -22.41
N MET A 721 -25.25 -6.91 -23.65
CA MET A 721 -26.30 -6.67 -24.66
C MET A 721 -27.70 -6.99 -24.12
N ARG A 722 -27.87 -8.11 -23.42
CA ARG A 722 -29.14 -8.52 -22.81
C ARG A 722 -29.58 -7.61 -21.68
N GLN A 723 -28.63 -7.11 -20.89
CA GLN A 723 -28.89 -6.15 -19.82
C GLN A 723 -29.41 -4.82 -20.37
N GLN A 724 -29.03 -4.46 -21.59
CA GLN A 724 -29.47 -3.24 -22.26
C GLN A 724 -30.86 -3.37 -22.92
N ARG A 725 -31.49 -4.55 -22.96
CA ARG A 725 -32.80 -4.73 -23.64
C ARG A 725 -33.90 -3.87 -22.99
N THR A 726 -34.72 -3.22 -23.83
CA THR A 726 -35.95 -2.51 -23.43
C THR A 726 -37.19 -3.38 -23.72
N LEU A 727 -38.41 -2.97 -23.35
CA LEU A 727 -39.61 -3.83 -23.29
C LEU A 727 -39.50 -4.98 -22.31
N PHE A 728 -38.84 -6.09 -22.61
CA PHE A 728 -38.56 -7.14 -21.64
C PHE A 728 -37.06 -7.21 -21.42
N ASN A 729 -36.65 -6.87 -20.20
CA ASN A 729 -35.27 -6.92 -19.78
C ASN A 729 -35.02 -8.24 -19.03
N PRO A 730 -34.33 -9.23 -19.64
CA PRO A 730 -34.13 -10.54 -19.03
C PRO A 730 -33.23 -10.50 -17.79
N PHE A 731 -32.39 -9.47 -17.65
CA PHE A 731 -31.52 -9.31 -16.48
C PHE A 731 -32.34 -8.88 -15.26
N LEU A 732 -33.20 -7.87 -15.41
CA LEU A 732 -34.11 -7.41 -14.36
C LEU A 732 -35.31 -8.34 -14.17
N LYS A 733 -35.61 -9.19 -15.17
CA LYS A 733 -36.82 -10.02 -15.26
C LYS A 733 -38.09 -9.18 -15.15
N ASP A 734 -38.04 -7.99 -15.73
CA ASP A 734 -39.11 -6.99 -15.71
C ASP A 734 -39.11 -6.20 -17.01
N SER A 735 -40.07 -5.29 -17.15
CA SER A 735 -40.29 -4.49 -18.34
C SER A 735 -40.00 -3.01 -18.13
N CYS A 736 -39.39 -2.37 -19.14
CA CYS A 736 -39.13 -0.94 -19.15
C CYS A 736 -39.48 -0.33 -20.51
N HIS A 737 -39.72 0.98 -20.53
CA HIS A 737 -39.99 1.74 -21.76
C HIS A 737 -41.11 1.19 -22.64
N THR A 738 -42.14 0.58 -22.02
CA THR A 738 -43.30 -0.01 -22.71
C THR A 738 -44.23 1.02 -23.37
N HIS A 739 -43.98 2.31 -23.16
CA HIS A 739 -44.79 3.42 -23.65
C HIS A 739 -44.11 4.21 -24.77
N ASP A 740 -42.99 3.74 -25.29
CA ASP A 740 -42.29 4.36 -26.41
C ASP A 740 -43.08 4.28 -27.72
N GLY A 741 -43.23 5.37 -28.47
CA GLY A 741 -43.08 6.77 -28.08
C GLY A 741 -44.08 7.68 -28.82
N PHE A 742 -43.79 8.98 -28.87
CA PHE A 742 -44.57 9.98 -29.63
C PHE A 742 -43.70 10.73 -30.65
N THR A 743 -44.23 10.95 -31.84
CA THR A 743 -43.46 11.48 -32.98
C THR A 743 -43.05 12.94 -32.85
N LEU A 744 -41.89 13.28 -33.43
CA LEU A 744 -41.42 14.64 -33.67
C LEU A 744 -40.85 14.75 -35.09
N TYR A 745 -41.07 15.89 -35.75
CA TYR A 745 -40.63 16.20 -37.12
C TYR A 745 -41.20 15.29 -38.21
N ALA A 746 -42.25 14.51 -37.91
CA ALA A 746 -42.83 13.54 -38.84
C ALA A 746 -43.98 14.13 -39.69
N ALA A 747 -44.42 15.35 -39.39
CA ALA A 747 -45.59 15.97 -40.04
C ALA A 747 -45.46 16.06 -41.58
N GLY A 748 -44.25 16.35 -42.08
CA GLY A 748 -43.96 16.39 -43.52
C GLY A 748 -44.03 15.03 -44.22
N ALA A 749 -43.98 13.94 -43.46
CA ALA A 749 -44.14 12.57 -43.93
C ALA A 749 -45.57 12.03 -43.70
N GLY A 750 -46.54 12.88 -43.35
CA GLY A 750 -47.94 12.48 -43.19
C GLY A 750 -48.31 12.01 -41.79
N LEU A 751 -47.41 12.11 -40.80
CA LEU A 751 -47.65 11.71 -39.42
C LEU A 751 -47.49 12.92 -38.48
N PRO A 752 -48.58 13.52 -37.94
CA PRO A 752 -48.48 14.71 -37.11
C PRO A 752 -47.56 14.51 -35.90
N ASP A 753 -46.91 15.58 -35.45
CA ASP A 753 -46.13 15.55 -34.21
C ASP A 753 -47.00 15.20 -33.01
N SER A 754 -46.40 14.59 -32.00
CA SER A 754 -47.06 14.04 -30.80
C SER A 754 -47.99 12.84 -31.07
N THR A 755 -47.94 12.22 -32.25
CA THR A 755 -48.68 10.99 -32.54
C THR A 755 -48.03 9.80 -31.84
N ARG A 756 -48.82 9.00 -31.12
CA ARG A 756 -48.35 7.76 -30.48
C ARG A 756 -47.98 6.72 -31.55
N ILE A 757 -46.81 6.10 -31.43
CA ILE A 757 -46.32 5.05 -32.33
C ILE A 757 -45.58 3.95 -31.56
N ASP A 758 -45.87 2.67 -31.85
CA ASP A 758 -45.16 1.54 -31.23
C ASP A 758 -43.75 1.40 -31.80
N VAL A 759 -42.78 1.93 -31.07
CA VAL A 759 -41.35 1.79 -31.36
C VAL A 759 -40.56 1.22 -30.19
N GLY A 760 -41.24 0.63 -29.19
CA GLY A 760 -40.57 -0.01 -28.06
C GLY A 760 -39.81 -1.27 -28.49
N GLY A 761 -38.66 -1.53 -27.86
CA GLY A 761 -37.78 -2.67 -28.08
C GLY A 761 -36.33 -2.23 -28.27
N GLY A 762 -35.46 -3.12 -28.72
CA GLY A 762 -34.05 -2.79 -28.95
C GLY A 762 -33.27 -2.66 -27.65
N TRP A 763 -32.21 -1.85 -27.67
CA TRP A 763 -31.30 -1.67 -26.54
C TRP A 763 -31.21 -0.21 -26.12
N HIS A 764 -31.01 0.02 -24.81
CA HIS A 764 -30.36 1.22 -24.29
C HIS A 764 -28.96 1.32 -24.89
N ASP A 765 -28.62 2.50 -25.37
CA ASP A 765 -27.43 2.71 -26.20
C ASP A 765 -26.12 2.63 -25.40
N ALA A 766 -26.14 3.23 -24.21
CA ALA A 766 -25.06 3.18 -23.24
C ALA A 766 -25.67 3.05 -21.83
N SER A 767 -25.13 3.72 -20.83
CA SER A 767 -25.71 3.67 -19.49
C SER A 767 -26.85 4.66 -19.26
N ASP A 768 -27.04 5.60 -20.18
CA ASP A 768 -28.32 6.28 -20.38
C ASP A 768 -29.37 5.36 -21.02
N TYR A 769 -30.62 5.81 -21.06
CA TYR A 769 -31.70 5.03 -21.68
C TYR A 769 -32.05 5.51 -23.08
N LEU A 770 -31.18 6.29 -23.72
CA LEU A 770 -31.35 6.73 -25.10
C LEU A 770 -31.25 5.53 -26.03
N GLN A 771 -31.91 5.62 -27.19
CA GLN A 771 -31.86 4.57 -28.18
C GLN A 771 -31.68 5.20 -29.56
N TYR A 772 -30.55 4.91 -30.18
CA TYR A 772 -30.18 5.47 -31.48
C TYR A 772 -30.21 4.41 -32.57
N ALA A 773 -30.83 4.79 -33.68
CA ALA A 773 -30.99 3.92 -34.85
C ALA A 773 -29.62 3.63 -35.50
N THR A 774 -28.72 4.62 -35.53
CA THR A 774 -27.37 4.53 -36.09
C THR A 774 -26.52 3.45 -35.43
N THR A 775 -26.36 3.48 -34.10
CA THR A 775 -25.59 2.51 -33.31
C THR A 775 -26.27 1.15 -33.26
N SER A 776 -27.58 1.09 -33.04
CA SER A 776 -28.33 -0.17 -32.96
C SER A 776 -28.32 -0.95 -34.28
N ALA A 777 -28.41 -0.26 -35.43
CA ALA A 777 -28.30 -0.92 -36.73
C ALA A 777 -26.89 -1.48 -36.96
N ASN A 778 -25.85 -0.74 -36.59
CA ASN A 778 -24.46 -1.20 -36.67
C ASN A 778 -24.17 -2.38 -35.71
N ALA A 779 -24.65 -2.31 -34.47
CA ALA A 779 -24.54 -3.39 -33.50
C ALA A 779 -25.24 -4.66 -33.99
N THR A 780 -26.46 -4.51 -34.50
CA THR A 780 -27.22 -5.61 -35.13
C THR A 780 -26.42 -6.25 -36.26
N TYR A 781 -25.82 -5.45 -37.14
CA TYR A 781 -24.98 -5.95 -38.23
C TYR A 781 -23.77 -6.73 -37.71
N HIS A 782 -23.06 -6.24 -36.70
CA HIS A 782 -21.91 -6.93 -36.10
C HIS A 782 -22.29 -8.27 -35.46
N LEU A 783 -23.41 -8.36 -34.74
CA LEU A 783 -23.88 -9.62 -34.17
C LEU A 783 -24.24 -10.63 -35.26
N LEU A 784 -24.93 -10.20 -36.32
CA LEU A 784 -25.23 -11.03 -37.48
C LEU A 784 -23.95 -11.49 -38.19
N ALA A 785 -22.99 -10.59 -38.40
CA ALA A 785 -21.72 -10.89 -39.03
C ALA A 785 -20.89 -11.86 -38.20
N ALA A 786 -20.88 -11.70 -36.87
CA ALA A 786 -20.17 -12.60 -35.96
C ALA A 786 -20.74 -14.02 -36.05
N TYR A 787 -22.06 -14.18 -36.07
CA TYR A 787 -22.68 -15.49 -36.29
C TYR A 787 -22.41 -16.06 -37.68
N ARG A 788 -22.50 -15.22 -38.73
CA ARG A 788 -22.24 -15.65 -40.12
C ARG A 788 -20.82 -16.19 -40.27
N ASP A 789 -19.84 -15.47 -39.72
CA ASP A 789 -18.42 -15.76 -39.93
C ASP A 789 -17.91 -16.81 -38.92
N PHE A 790 -18.49 -16.87 -37.71
CA PHE A 790 -18.05 -17.76 -36.62
C PHE A 790 -19.21 -18.52 -35.92
N PRO A 791 -20.04 -19.28 -36.67
CA PRO A 791 -21.27 -19.87 -36.12
C PRO A 791 -21.01 -20.93 -35.03
N ALA A 792 -19.82 -21.54 -35.02
CA ALA A 792 -19.45 -22.60 -34.06
C ALA A 792 -18.96 -22.06 -32.70
N ILE A 793 -18.80 -20.75 -32.55
CA ILE A 793 -18.31 -20.14 -31.30
C ILE A 793 -19.42 -19.94 -30.28
N PHE A 794 -20.60 -19.56 -30.76
CA PHE A 794 -21.72 -19.16 -29.90
C PHE A 794 -22.55 -20.34 -29.42
N GLY A 795 -22.85 -20.38 -28.13
CA GLY A 795 -23.75 -21.36 -27.53
C GLY A 795 -25.24 -21.12 -27.82
N ASP A 796 -26.08 -22.04 -27.33
CA ASP A 796 -27.54 -21.93 -27.24
C ASP A 796 -27.91 -22.23 -25.78
N HIS A 797 -27.87 -21.17 -24.98
CA HIS A 797 -28.03 -21.20 -23.53
C HIS A 797 -29.11 -20.24 -23.04
N LYS A 798 -29.62 -19.37 -23.93
CA LYS A 798 -30.72 -18.45 -23.67
C LYS A 798 -31.89 -18.71 -24.62
N GLN A 799 -33.10 -18.51 -24.09
CA GLN A 799 -34.30 -18.45 -24.91
C GLN A 799 -34.33 -17.12 -25.67
N ALA A 800 -35.21 -16.99 -26.67
CA ALA A 800 -35.37 -15.76 -27.46
C ALA A 800 -35.64 -14.50 -26.59
N ASN A 801 -36.34 -14.67 -25.46
CA ASN A 801 -36.59 -13.58 -24.51
C ASN A 801 -35.37 -13.21 -23.63
N GLY A 802 -34.25 -13.95 -23.73
CA GLY A 802 -33.01 -13.74 -23.00
C GLY A 802 -32.91 -14.46 -21.64
N LEU A 803 -33.95 -15.19 -21.21
CA LEU A 803 -33.92 -16.00 -20.00
C LEU A 803 -33.12 -17.30 -20.21
N ASP A 804 -32.67 -17.92 -19.12
CA ASP A 804 -31.95 -19.20 -19.15
C ASP A 804 -32.77 -20.32 -19.81
N GLY A 805 -32.13 -21.10 -20.67
CA GLY A 805 -32.71 -22.24 -21.39
C GLY A 805 -32.33 -22.21 -22.87
N SER A 806 -32.52 -23.29 -23.62
CA SER A 806 -32.19 -23.34 -25.05
C SER A 806 -33.43 -23.24 -25.93
N ASN A 807 -33.33 -22.66 -27.14
CA ASN A 807 -34.43 -22.63 -28.11
C ASN A 807 -34.04 -23.15 -29.51
N GLY A 808 -32.84 -23.69 -29.70
CA GLY A 808 -32.32 -24.18 -30.97
C GLY A 808 -31.74 -23.09 -31.87
N ILE A 809 -31.60 -21.86 -31.37
CA ILE A 809 -30.98 -20.72 -32.06
C ILE A 809 -29.76 -20.30 -31.25
N ALA A 810 -28.66 -19.97 -31.93
CA ALA A 810 -27.48 -19.47 -31.24
C ALA A 810 -27.80 -18.14 -30.54
N ASP A 811 -27.31 -18.01 -29.31
CA ASP A 811 -27.53 -16.88 -28.42
C ASP A 811 -27.30 -15.51 -29.08
N VAL A 812 -26.22 -15.40 -29.87
CA VAL A 812 -25.89 -14.18 -30.63
C VAL A 812 -26.92 -13.84 -31.71
N LEU A 813 -27.55 -14.85 -32.31
CA LEU A 813 -28.50 -14.69 -33.39
C LEU A 813 -29.88 -14.31 -32.85
N ASP A 814 -30.24 -14.82 -31.66
CA ASP A 814 -31.40 -14.33 -30.92
C ASP A 814 -31.23 -12.87 -30.48
N GLU A 815 -30.04 -12.49 -30.02
CA GLU A 815 -29.74 -11.09 -29.71
C GLU A 815 -29.81 -10.23 -30.97
N ALA A 816 -29.22 -10.67 -32.08
CA ALA A 816 -29.33 -9.96 -33.36
C ALA A 816 -30.78 -9.81 -33.84
N ARG A 817 -31.63 -10.83 -33.65
CA ARG A 817 -33.07 -10.76 -33.95
C ARG A 817 -33.76 -9.69 -33.13
N TRP A 818 -33.39 -9.52 -31.86
CA TRP A 818 -33.92 -8.45 -31.01
C TRP A 818 -33.70 -7.06 -31.61
N GLY A 819 -32.49 -6.82 -32.12
CA GLY A 819 -32.15 -5.60 -32.87
C GLY A 819 -32.96 -5.45 -34.15
N LEU A 820 -33.03 -6.50 -34.99
CA LEU A 820 -33.80 -6.50 -36.23
C LEU A 820 -35.29 -6.20 -36.01
N ASP A 821 -35.90 -6.80 -34.99
CA ASP A 821 -37.30 -6.58 -34.63
C ASP A 821 -37.57 -5.13 -34.23
N TRP A 822 -36.63 -4.48 -33.55
CA TRP A 822 -36.72 -3.06 -33.24
C TRP A 822 -36.53 -2.17 -34.46
N LEU A 823 -35.55 -2.45 -35.32
CA LEU A 823 -35.36 -1.72 -36.58
C LEU A 823 -36.60 -1.79 -37.47
N LEU A 824 -37.31 -2.93 -37.50
CA LEU A 824 -38.58 -3.08 -38.21
C LEU A 824 -39.67 -2.14 -37.70
N LYS A 825 -39.68 -1.83 -36.40
CA LYS A 825 -40.59 -0.84 -35.80
C LYS A 825 -40.16 0.60 -36.06
N MET A 826 -38.84 0.84 -36.11
CA MET A 826 -38.26 2.16 -36.44
C MET A 826 -38.37 2.52 -37.92
N HIS A 827 -38.67 1.55 -38.80
CA HIS A 827 -39.05 1.75 -40.20
C HIS A 827 -40.41 1.07 -40.53
N PRO A 828 -41.54 1.56 -39.96
CA PRO A 828 -42.81 0.84 -40.00
C PRO A 828 -43.45 0.85 -41.39
N GLU A 829 -43.24 1.92 -42.16
CA GLU A 829 -43.75 2.10 -43.52
C GLU A 829 -42.65 2.62 -44.46
N PRO A 830 -42.74 2.42 -45.79
CA PRO A 830 -41.68 2.83 -46.72
C PRO A 830 -41.30 4.32 -46.67
N HIS A 831 -42.17 5.17 -46.14
CA HIS A 831 -41.96 6.60 -46.02
C HIS A 831 -41.75 7.10 -44.58
N LEU A 832 -41.78 6.21 -43.58
CA LEU A 832 -41.58 6.52 -42.17
C LEU A 832 -40.31 5.84 -41.67
N LEU A 833 -39.31 6.61 -41.22
CA LEU A 833 -38.07 6.11 -40.63
C LEU A 833 -37.65 7.05 -39.51
N PHE A 834 -37.27 6.49 -38.36
CA PHE A 834 -36.95 7.25 -37.14
C PHE A 834 -35.48 7.09 -36.75
N ASN A 835 -34.88 8.17 -36.23
CA ASN A 835 -33.45 8.25 -35.90
C ASN A 835 -33.14 7.88 -34.46
N GLN A 836 -33.98 8.32 -33.52
CA GLN A 836 -33.76 8.10 -32.10
C GLN A 836 -35.07 8.08 -31.33
N ILE A 837 -35.05 7.39 -30.20
CA ILE A 837 -36.03 7.51 -29.12
C ILE A 837 -35.35 8.27 -27.99
N ALA A 838 -36.12 9.14 -27.33
CA ALA A 838 -35.65 9.99 -26.26
C ALA A 838 -34.61 11.04 -26.71
N ASP A 839 -34.13 11.83 -25.76
CA ASP A 839 -33.09 12.85 -25.90
C ASP A 839 -32.43 13.11 -24.55
N ASP A 840 -31.37 13.92 -24.55
CA ASP A 840 -30.47 14.23 -23.43
C ASP A 840 -31.15 14.78 -22.15
N ARG A 841 -32.47 14.97 -22.13
CA ARG A 841 -33.24 15.05 -20.88
C ARG A 841 -33.06 13.80 -20.00
N ASP A 842 -32.72 12.65 -20.59
CA ASP A 842 -32.35 11.41 -19.88
C ASP A 842 -31.29 11.67 -18.80
N HIS A 843 -30.35 12.56 -19.08
CA HIS A 843 -29.20 12.85 -18.23
C HIS A 843 -29.53 13.74 -17.02
N ALA A 844 -30.81 14.08 -16.80
CA ALA A 844 -31.24 14.88 -15.65
C ALA A 844 -31.05 14.17 -14.29
N GLY A 845 -30.84 12.84 -14.30
CA GLY A 845 -30.54 12.05 -13.11
C GLY A 845 -30.52 10.55 -13.40
N MET A 846 -29.75 9.79 -12.61
CA MET A 846 -29.79 8.32 -12.67
C MET A 846 -31.10 7.80 -12.06
N ARG A 847 -31.73 6.85 -12.73
CA ARG A 847 -32.92 6.09 -12.28
C ARG A 847 -32.84 4.67 -12.82
N MET A 848 -33.61 3.71 -12.30
CA MET A 848 -33.75 2.41 -12.98
C MET A 848 -34.61 2.58 -14.25
N PRO A 849 -34.46 1.76 -15.30
CA PRO A 849 -35.08 2.04 -16.60
C PRO A 849 -36.62 2.00 -16.59
N GLY A 850 -37.23 1.27 -15.65
CA GLY A 850 -38.68 1.27 -15.45
C GLY A 850 -39.25 2.55 -14.83
N GLU A 851 -38.38 3.45 -14.36
CA GLU A 851 -38.73 4.67 -13.60
C GLU A 851 -38.53 5.96 -14.43
N ASP A 852 -38.30 5.84 -15.74
CA ASP A 852 -37.94 6.96 -16.60
C ASP A 852 -39.14 7.80 -17.07
N ASP A 853 -39.39 8.95 -16.42
CA ASP A 853 -40.52 9.85 -16.68
C ASP A 853 -40.13 11.29 -17.11
N PHE A 854 -38.88 11.51 -17.53
CA PHE A 854 -38.27 12.85 -17.71
C PHE A 854 -38.80 13.70 -18.88
N TYR A 855 -39.75 13.18 -19.67
CA TYR A 855 -40.22 13.81 -20.90
C TYR A 855 -41.51 14.62 -20.73
N GLY A 856 -42.07 14.66 -19.51
CA GLY A 856 -43.26 15.46 -19.18
C GLY A 856 -44.58 14.87 -19.69
N ARG A 857 -44.59 13.60 -20.10
CA ARG A 857 -45.75 12.86 -20.60
C ARG A 857 -45.86 11.47 -19.94
N GLY A 858 -45.63 11.40 -18.63
CA GLY A 858 -45.45 10.12 -17.94
C GLY A 858 -44.26 9.37 -18.55
N PHE A 859 -44.46 8.09 -18.87
CA PHE A 859 -43.44 7.22 -19.47
C PHE A 859 -43.36 7.29 -21.00
N GLU A 860 -44.12 8.16 -21.67
CA GLU A 860 -44.01 8.34 -23.12
C GLU A 860 -42.74 9.15 -23.46
N ARG A 861 -41.93 8.65 -24.41
CA ARG A 861 -40.69 9.30 -24.86
C ARG A 861 -40.79 9.80 -26.31
N PRO A 862 -40.11 10.90 -26.67
CA PRO A 862 -40.14 11.45 -28.03
C PRO A 862 -39.44 10.52 -29.02
N VAL A 863 -39.87 10.51 -30.27
CA VAL A 863 -39.30 9.72 -31.36
C VAL A 863 -39.06 10.64 -32.54
N TYR A 864 -37.81 10.80 -32.94
CA TYR A 864 -37.42 11.79 -33.94
C TYR A 864 -37.38 11.18 -35.33
N PHE A 865 -38.12 11.78 -36.26
CA PHE A 865 -38.17 11.35 -37.66
C PHE A 865 -36.88 11.70 -38.41
N VAL A 866 -36.48 10.87 -39.38
CA VAL A 866 -35.39 11.17 -40.30
C VAL A 866 -35.88 12.09 -41.43
N SER A 867 -35.88 13.39 -41.18
CA SER A 867 -36.31 14.42 -42.14
C SER A 867 -35.29 14.71 -43.24
N GLY A 868 -34.01 14.46 -42.98
CA GLY A 868 -32.90 14.92 -43.82
C GLY A 868 -32.65 16.44 -43.75
N GLU A 869 -33.25 17.12 -42.77
CA GLU A 869 -33.09 18.55 -42.52
C GLU A 869 -32.61 18.79 -41.09
N PRO A 870 -31.91 19.90 -40.80
CA PRO A 870 -31.56 20.30 -39.43
C PRO A 870 -32.76 20.34 -38.49
N GLN A 871 -32.59 19.78 -37.29
CA GLN A 871 -33.63 19.73 -36.25
C GLN A 871 -33.18 20.52 -35.02
N GLN A 872 -34.02 21.46 -34.56
CA GLN A 872 -33.79 22.28 -33.36
C GLN A 872 -34.75 21.92 -32.24
N ARG A 873 -34.20 21.54 -31.07
CA ARG A 873 -34.97 21.35 -29.85
C ARG A 873 -34.31 22.08 -28.69
N GLY A 874 -35.11 22.77 -27.87
CA GLY A 874 -34.55 23.66 -26.85
C GLY A 874 -33.72 24.78 -27.49
N LYS A 875 -32.42 24.84 -27.16
CA LYS A 875 -31.49 25.86 -27.69
C LYS A 875 -30.52 25.33 -28.75
N PHE A 876 -30.45 24.02 -28.96
CA PHE A 876 -29.45 23.39 -29.81
C PHE A 876 -30.08 22.95 -31.14
N MET A 877 -29.33 23.13 -32.23
CA MET A 877 -29.69 22.74 -33.59
C MET A 877 -28.62 21.76 -34.09
N ASN A 878 -29.03 20.61 -34.61
CA ASN A 878 -28.11 19.66 -35.21
C ASN A 878 -27.75 20.06 -36.66
N SER A 879 -26.74 19.40 -37.24
CA SER A 879 -26.23 19.68 -38.59
C SER A 879 -26.64 18.61 -39.60
N THR A 880 -27.83 18.04 -39.45
CA THR A 880 -28.38 17.04 -40.39
C THR A 880 -28.42 17.61 -41.82
N THR A 881 -27.93 16.85 -42.79
CA THR A 881 -27.90 17.24 -44.21
C THR A 881 -28.67 16.30 -45.13
N GLY A 882 -28.96 15.07 -44.69
CA GLY A 882 -29.63 14.06 -45.49
C GLY A 882 -30.11 12.85 -44.70
N THR A 883 -30.57 11.84 -45.41
CA THR A 883 -31.24 10.64 -44.87
C THR A 883 -30.38 9.38 -44.98
N SER A 884 -29.20 9.47 -45.58
CA SER A 884 -28.44 8.31 -46.04
C SER A 884 -27.80 7.54 -44.90
N SER A 885 -27.10 8.22 -43.97
CA SER A 885 -26.30 7.54 -42.93
C SER A 885 -27.11 6.59 -42.05
N THR A 886 -28.33 6.97 -41.65
CA THR A 886 -29.21 6.10 -40.85
C THR A 886 -29.89 5.02 -41.71
N ALA A 887 -30.50 5.39 -42.84
CA ALA A 887 -31.32 4.45 -43.62
C ALA A 887 -30.49 3.39 -44.38
N ALA A 888 -29.24 3.71 -44.71
CA ALA A 888 -28.32 2.76 -45.32
C ALA A 888 -27.89 1.66 -44.33
N LYS A 889 -27.65 2.00 -43.05
CA LYS A 889 -27.39 0.99 -42.00
C LYS A 889 -28.56 0.02 -41.81
N PHE A 890 -29.81 0.50 -41.90
CA PHE A 890 -31.01 -0.36 -41.89
C PHE A 890 -30.99 -1.35 -43.05
N THR A 891 -30.67 -0.85 -44.25
CA THR A 891 -30.57 -1.68 -45.45
C THR A 891 -29.60 -2.84 -45.24
N SER A 892 -28.41 -2.55 -44.74
CA SER A 892 -27.34 -3.53 -44.51
C SER A 892 -27.71 -4.56 -43.46
N ALA A 893 -28.27 -4.14 -42.32
CA ALA A 893 -28.72 -5.03 -41.27
C ALA A 893 -29.86 -5.94 -41.75
N PHE A 894 -30.85 -5.40 -42.45
CA PHE A 894 -31.98 -6.17 -42.99
C PHE A 894 -31.55 -7.15 -44.08
N ASN A 895 -30.65 -6.77 -44.99
CA ASN A 895 -30.13 -7.67 -46.02
C ASN A 895 -29.39 -8.86 -45.41
N LEU A 896 -28.49 -8.61 -44.45
CA LEU A 896 -27.75 -9.67 -43.78
C LEU A 896 -28.67 -10.54 -42.91
N GLY A 897 -29.64 -9.93 -42.21
CA GLY A 897 -30.66 -10.66 -41.46
C GLY A 897 -31.50 -11.57 -42.36
N SER A 898 -31.96 -11.06 -43.50
CA SER A 898 -32.70 -11.84 -44.50
C SER A 898 -31.93 -13.10 -44.90
N LEU A 899 -30.64 -12.96 -45.23
CA LEU A 899 -29.77 -14.07 -45.60
C LEU A 899 -29.67 -15.14 -44.49
N LEU A 900 -29.48 -14.73 -43.24
CA LEU A 900 -29.28 -15.66 -42.13
C LEU A 900 -30.57 -16.33 -41.65
N PHE A 901 -31.71 -15.68 -41.83
CA PHE A 901 -33.02 -16.22 -41.46
C PHE A 901 -33.74 -16.94 -42.60
N GLU A 902 -33.25 -16.92 -43.84
CA GLU A 902 -33.91 -17.55 -45.00
C GLU A 902 -34.30 -19.01 -44.76
N THR A 903 -33.41 -19.77 -44.13
CA THR A 903 -33.59 -21.20 -43.82
C THR A 903 -34.24 -21.46 -42.45
N LYS A 904 -34.42 -20.43 -41.62
CA LYS A 904 -34.95 -20.54 -40.24
C LYS A 904 -36.37 -20.02 -40.12
N ASP A 905 -36.68 -18.90 -40.77
CA ASP A 905 -37.97 -18.22 -40.81
C ASP A 905 -38.09 -17.45 -42.14
N THR A 906 -38.55 -18.15 -43.18
CA THR A 906 -38.60 -17.60 -44.54
C THR A 906 -39.53 -16.39 -44.66
N THR A 907 -40.63 -16.35 -43.90
CA THR A 907 -41.54 -15.19 -43.89
C THR A 907 -40.87 -13.96 -43.29
N TYR A 908 -40.15 -14.15 -42.19
CA TYR A 908 -39.37 -13.08 -41.58
C TYR A 908 -38.26 -12.60 -42.51
N ALA A 909 -37.50 -13.51 -43.12
CA ALA A 909 -36.46 -13.19 -44.09
C ALA A 909 -36.99 -12.36 -45.28
N GLN A 910 -38.12 -12.76 -45.88
CA GLN A 910 -38.76 -12.01 -46.96
C GLN A 910 -39.19 -10.61 -46.51
N ARG A 911 -39.74 -10.48 -45.29
CA ARG A 911 -40.09 -9.18 -44.72
C ARG A 911 -38.86 -8.28 -44.56
N LEU A 912 -37.75 -8.82 -44.08
CA LEU A 912 -36.49 -8.08 -43.95
C LEU A 912 -35.99 -7.64 -45.34
N LEU A 913 -36.01 -8.52 -46.34
CA LEU A 913 -35.59 -8.18 -47.70
C LEU A 913 -36.42 -7.03 -48.30
N GLU A 914 -37.75 -7.06 -48.15
CA GLU A 914 -38.60 -5.97 -48.61
C GLU A 914 -38.32 -4.66 -47.85
N LYS A 915 -38.08 -4.75 -46.54
CA LYS A 915 -37.71 -3.59 -45.72
C LYS A 915 -36.34 -3.03 -46.06
N ALA A 916 -35.39 -3.87 -46.47
CA ALA A 916 -34.09 -3.42 -46.97
C ALA A 916 -34.25 -2.61 -48.25
N LYS A 917 -35.12 -3.03 -49.18
CA LYS A 917 -35.42 -2.27 -50.41
C LYS A 917 -36.02 -0.90 -50.10
N THR A 918 -36.98 -0.82 -49.18
CA THR A 918 -37.63 0.46 -48.83
C THR A 918 -36.70 1.37 -48.04
N ALA A 919 -35.86 0.83 -47.15
CA ALA A 919 -34.83 1.58 -46.45
C ALA A 919 -33.78 2.14 -47.43
N TYR A 920 -33.35 1.35 -48.42
CA TYR A 920 -32.40 1.81 -49.43
C TYR A 920 -32.97 2.93 -50.30
N ALA A 921 -34.23 2.80 -50.71
CA ALA A 921 -34.94 3.85 -51.41
C ALA A 921 -35.09 5.12 -50.54
N PHE A 922 -35.30 4.95 -49.22
CA PHE A 922 -35.34 6.06 -48.27
C PHE A 922 -33.97 6.74 -48.16
N ALA A 923 -32.87 5.98 -48.07
CA ALA A 923 -31.51 6.49 -47.98
C ALA A 923 -31.14 7.41 -49.15
N LYS A 924 -31.67 7.13 -50.34
CA LYS A 924 -31.46 7.91 -51.56
C LYS A 924 -32.33 9.17 -51.70
N ARG A 925 -33.31 9.38 -50.81
CA ARG A 925 -34.21 10.55 -50.90
C ARG A 925 -33.44 11.86 -50.82
N ARG A 926 -32.45 11.91 -49.94
CA ARG A 926 -31.56 13.06 -49.78
C ARG A 926 -30.18 12.58 -49.32
N PRO A 927 -29.17 12.58 -50.21
CA PRO A 927 -27.79 12.27 -49.84
C PRO A 927 -27.29 13.14 -48.68
N GLY A 928 -26.71 12.53 -47.66
CA GLY A 928 -26.17 13.21 -46.49
C GLY A 928 -26.42 12.48 -45.17
N VAL A 929 -26.02 13.14 -44.08
CA VAL A 929 -26.03 12.57 -42.72
C VAL A 929 -27.28 12.96 -41.94
N THR A 930 -27.70 12.08 -41.03
CA THR A 930 -28.68 12.38 -39.99
C THR A 930 -28.02 12.38 -38.62
N GLN A 931 -28.03 13.54 -37.96
CA GLN A 931 -27.51 13.69 -36.60
C GLN A 931 -28.62 13.54 -35.56
N THR A 932 -28.25 13.18 -34.34
CA THR A 932 -29.23 13.13 -33.24
C THR A 932 -29.67 14.54 -32.83
N ALA A 933 -30.84 14.64 -32.20
CA ALA A 933 -31.36 15.87 -31.62
C ALA A 933 -31.08 15.92 -30.11
N SER A 934 -30.80 17.12 -29.61
CA SER A 934 -30.53 17.42 -28.20
C SER A 934 -31.35 18.62 -27.72
N VAL A 935 -31.63 18.71 -26.42
CA VAL A 935 -32.47 19.71 -25.76
C VAL A 935 -31.71 20.52 -24.70
N LYS A 936 -30.88 19.87 -23.87
CA LYS A 936 -30.28 20.45 -22.66
C LYS A 936 -28.78 20.72 -22.77
N SER A 937 -28.07 20.00 -23.61
CA SER A 937 -26.61 19.98 -23.74
C SER A 937 -26.17 20.04 -25.21
N PRO A 938 -24.91 20.40 -25.50
CA PRO A 938 -24.41 20.42 -26.88
C PRO A 938 -24.03 19.04 -27.42
N TYR A 939 -24.11 17.97 -26.63
CA TYR A 939 -23.67 16.63 -27.05
C TYR A 939 -24.73 15.92 -27.89
N ILE A 940 -24.31 15.41 -29.04
CA ILE A 940 -25.10 14.64 -30.01
C ILE A 940 -24.20 13.59 -30.66
N TYR A 941 -24.78 12.61 -31.33
CA TYR A 941 -24.06 11.84 -32.35
C TYR A 941 -23.95 12.70 -33.59
N ALA A 942 -22.76 13.28 -33.74
CA ALA A 942 -22.44 14.34 -34.68
C ALA A 942 -21.93 13.78 -36.02
N GLU A 943 -22.48 12.64 -36.46
CA GLU A 943 -22.11 11.96 -37.69
C GLU A 943 -22.03 12.95 -38.86
N ASP A 944 -20.91 12.96 -39.58
CA ASP A 944 -20.64 13.80 -40.75
C ASP A 944 -20.26 12.99 -42.00
N ASN A 945 -20.18 11.66 -41.84
CA ASN A 945 -19.95 10.68 -42.89
C ASN A 945 -21.21 9.83 -43.18
N TRP A 946 -21.40 9.45 -44.44
CA TRP A 946 -22.52 8.59 -44.88
C TRP A 946 -22.17 7.68 -46.05
N VAL A 947 -20.96 7.82 -46.61
CA VAL A 947 -20.60 7.12 -47.86
C VAL A 947 -20.24 5.66 -47.62
N ASP A 948 -19.55 5.35 -46.51
CA ASP A 948 -19.36 4.01 -45.96
C ASP A 948 -20.69 3.27 -45.75
N ASP A 949 -21.70 3.94 -45.22
CA ASP A 949 -23.00 3.33 -44.99
C ASP A 949 -23.68 2.95 -46.31
N MET A 950 -23.65 3.87 -47.27
CA MET A 950 -24.20 3.65 -48.61
C MET A 950 -23.41 2.61 -49.38
N GLU A 951 -22.09 2.54 -49.19
CA GLU A 951 -21.23 1.49 -49.71
C GLU A 951 -21.68 0.12 -49.21
N LEU A 952 -21.80 -0.05 -47.89
CA LEU A 952 -22.25 -1.31 -47.30
C LEU A 952 -23.68 -1.66 -47.74
N ALA A 953 -24.57 -0.67 -47.80
CA ALA A 953 -25.95 -0.88 -48.24
C ALA A 953 -25.99 -1.36 -49.70
N ALA A 954 -25.22 -0.74 -50.59
CA ALA A 954 -25.11 -1.15 -51.99
C ALA A 954 -24.45 -2.54 -52.12
N ALA A 955 -23.38 -2.82 -51.37
CA ALA A 955 -22.71 -4.11 -51.37
C ALA A 955 -23.64 -5.25 -50.89
N THR A 956 -24.42 -5.00 -49.85
CA THR A 956 -25.41 -5.97 -49.34
C THR A 956 -26.63 -6.09 -50.24
N GLN A 957 -27.04 -5.03 -50.96
CA GLN A 957 -28.08 -5.12 -51.98
C GLN A 957 -27.62 -5.95 -53.19
N TRP A 958 -26.39 -5.74 -53.66
CA TRP A 958 -25.79 -6.58 -54.69
C TRP A 958 -25.75 -8.04 -54.23
N ALA A 959 -25.35 -8.27 -52.98
CA ALA A 959 -25.33 -9.59 -52.38
C ALA A 959 -26.69 -10.29 -52.35
N ALA A 960 -27.76 -9.55 -52.10
CA ALA A 960 -29.13 -10.07 -51.98
C ALA A 960 -29.82 -10.25 -53.35
N THR A 961 -29.49 -9.43 -54.35
CA THR A 961 -30.21 -9.39 -55.64
C THR A 961 -29.43 -9.95 -56.83
N GLY A 962 -28.10 -9.95 -56.75
CA GLY A 962 -27.22 -10.24 -57.88
C GLY A 962 -27.13 -9.13 -58.92
N ASP A 963 -27.75 -7.96 -58.70
CA ASP A 963 -27.76 -6.86 -59.67
C ASP A 963 -26.40 -6.11 -59.70
N ALA A 964 -25.74 -6.16 -60.84
CA ALA A 964 -24.43 -5.54 -61.07
C ALA A 964 -24.45 -3.99 -60.94
N ALA A 965 -25.62 -3.35 -61.04
CA ALA A 965 -25.73 -1.91 -60.81
C ALA A 965 -25.36 -1.53 -59.37
N PHE A 966 -25.76 -2.34 -58.38
CA PHE A 966 -25.40 -2.12 -56.98
C PHE A 966 -23.92 -2.39 -56.72
N LEU A 967 -23.28 -3.31 -57.44
CA LEU A 967 -21.83 -3.48 -57.37
C LEU A 967 -21.10 -2.22 -57.83
N GLN A 968 -21.51 -1.63 -58.94
CA GLN A 968 -20.88 -0.41 -59.44
C GLN A 968 -21.10 0.75 -58.46
N GLU A 969 -22.31 0.91 -57.94
CA GLU A 969 -22.64 1.93 -56.95
C GLU A 969 -21.81 1.77 -55.66
N ALA A 970 -21.66 0.54 -55.17
CA ALA A 970 -20.82 0.27 -54.00
C ALA A 970 -19.35 0.64 -54.26
N LEU A 971 -18.78 0.29 -55.43
CA LEU A 971 -17.41 0.68 -55.78
C LEU A 971 -17.25 2.21 -55.91
N ASP A 972 -18.27 2.91 -56.37
CA ASP A 972 -18.24 4.37 -56.48
C ASP A 972 -18.30 5.05 -55.11
N TYR A 973 -19.00 4.48 -54.12
CA TYR A 973 -18.91 4.94 -52.73
C TYR A 973 -17.58 4.56 -52.07
N ALA A 974 -17.06 3.35 -52.31
CA ALA A 974 -15.77 2.92 -51.79
C ALA A 974 -14.62 3.88 -52.18
N ARG A 975 -14.66 4.42 -53.40
CA ARG A 975 -13.69 5.42 -53.89
C ARG A 975 -13.81 6.79 -53.23
N GLN A 976 -14.93 7.10 -52.58
CA GLN A 976 -15.15 8.38 -51.89
C GLN A 976 -14.57 8.37 -50.48
N GLU A 977 -14.48 7.19 -49.84
CA GLU A 977 -13.85 7.00 -48.54
C GLU A 977 -12.87 5.83 -48.59
N THR A 978 -11.69 6.11 -49.17
CA THR A 978 -10.59 5.15 -49.19
C THR A 978 -10.02 4.89 -47.79
N VAL A 979 -10.13 5.84 -46.87
CA VAL A 979 -9.68 5.72 -45.49
C VAL A 979 -10.70 6.34 -44.56
N THR A 980 -11.11 5.60 -43.54
CA THR A 980 -12.03 6.12 -42.52
C THR A 980 -11.37 7.31 -41.79
N PRO A 981 -11.99 8.50 -41.77
CA PRO A 981 -11.27 9.75 -41.48
C PRO A 981 -10.57 9.83 -40.12
N TRP A 982 -11.08 9.15 -39.10
CA TRP A 982 -10.45 9.13 -37.76
C TRP A 982 -9.04 8.52 -37.80
N MET A 983 -8.73 7.63 -38.77
CA MET A 983 -7.42 7.00 -38.91
C MET A 983 -6.31 8.00 -39.30
N ALA A 984 -6.69 9.17 -39.83
CA ALA A 984 -5.79 10.24 -40.24
C ALA A 984 -5.74 11.42 -39.23
N ASN A 985 -6.63 11.44 -38.23
CA ASN A 985 -6.87 12.61 -37.38
C ASN A 985 -6.71 12.26 -35.88
N ASP A 986 -6.43 13.28 -35.06
CA ASP A 986 -6.24 13.13 -33.61
C ASP A 986 -7.40 13.72 -32.78
N THR A 987 -8.38 14.36 -33.42
CA THR A 987 -9.55 14.95 -32.76
C THR A 987 -10.81 14.69 -33.59
N ALA A 988 -11.93 14.47 -32.92
CA ALA A 988 -13.25 14.36 -33.57
C ALA A 988 -14.35 14.82 -32.60
N ALA A 989 -15.49 15.23 -33.14
CA ALA A 989 -16.72 15.33 -32.36
C ALA A 989 -17.25 13.92 -32.03
N HIS A 990 -18.13 13.85 -31.02
CA HIS A 990 -18.71 12.58 -30.58
C HIS A 990 -19.47 11.89 -31.73
N TYR A 991 -19.06 10.66 -32.08
CA TYR A 991 -19.59 9.89 -33.22
C TYR A 991 -19.50 10.59 -34.59
N GLN A 992 -18.55 11.52 -34.79
CA GLN A 992 -18.42 12.27 -36.05
C GLN A 992 -18.21 11.35 -37.27
N TRP A 993 -17.33 10.37 -37.15
CA TRP A 993 -16.97 9.44 -38.22
C TRP A 993 -17.38 8.01 -37.86
N TYR A 994 -18.68 7.82 -37.72
CA TYR A 994 -19.28 6.53 -37.39
C TYR A 994 -19.93 5.88 -38.64
N PRO A 995 -19.89 4.55 -38.82
CA PRO A 995 -19.23 3.54 -37.98
C PRO A 995 -17.70 3.68 -37.96
N PHE A 996 -17.07 3.25 -36.87
CA PHE A 996 -15.61 3.35 -36.69
C PHE A 996 -14.78 2.41 -37.58
N ILE A 997 -15.43 1.64 -38.45
CA ILE A 997 -14.84 0.77 -39.45
C ILE A 997 -15.74 0.79 -40.70
N ASN A 998 -15.14 0.98 -41.87
CA ASN A 998 -15.89 0.82 -43.12
C ASN A 998 -16.08 -0.67 -43.42
N LEU A 999 -17.29 -1.17 -43.18
CA LEU A 999 -17.70 -2.56 -43.39
C LEU A 999 -17.90 -2.91 -44.88
N GLY A 1000 -18.14 -1.90 -45.73
CA GLY A 1000 -18.38 -2.06 -47.17
C GLY A 1000 -17.17 -2.65 -47.89
N HIS A 1001 -15.96 -2.15 -47.58
CA HIS A 1001 -14.71 -2.62 -48.17
C HIS A 1001 -14.55 -4.14 -48.01
N ARG A 1002 -14.85 -4.65 -46.82
CA ARG A 1002 -14.82 -6.08 -46.51
C ARG A 1002 -15.81 -6.87 -47.35
N GLU A 1003 -17.07 -6.45 -47.42
CA GLU A 1003 -18.12 -7.17 -48.15
C GLU A 1003 -17.86 -7.17 -49.67
N LEU A 1004 -17.34 -6.07 -50.21
CA LEU A 1004 -16.89 -5.99 -51.61
C LEU A 1004 -15.70 -6.92 -51.87
N ALA A 1005 -14.66 -6.88 -51.04
CA ALA A 1005 -13.46 -7.70 -51.19
C ALA A 1005 -13.74 -9.22 -51.13
N ARG A 1006 -14.80 -9.64 -50.44
CA ARG A 1006 -15.23 -11.05 -50.37
C ARG A 1006 -15.77 -11.60 -51.67
N ARG A 1007 -16.48 -10.76 -52.42
CA ARG A 1007 -17.34 -11.17 -53.53
C ARG A 1007 -16.78 -10.76 -54.89
N THR A 1008 -15.88 -9.78 -54.90
CA THR A 1008 -15.16 -9.35 -56.11
C THR A 1008 -13.87 -10.15 -56.30
N THR A 1009 -13.29 -10.06 -57.49
CA THR A 1009 -12.00 -10.70 -57.87
C THR A 1009 -11.17 -9.76 -58.74
N GLY A 1010 -9.86 -10.02 -58.86
CA GLY A 1010 -8.96 -9.22 -59.72
C GLY A 1010 -8.81 -7.77 -59.24
N GLU A 1011 -8.65 -6.83 -60.18
CA GLU A 1011 -8.35 -5.41 -59.88
C GLU A 1011 -9.34 -4.77 -58.91
N LYS A 1012 -10.65 -5.05 -59.04
CA LYS A 1012 -11.67 -4.49 -58.13
C LYS A 1012 -11.47 -4.93 -56.68
N ARG A 1013 -11.04 -6.18 -56.48
CA ARG A 1013 -10.76 -6.73 -55.15
C ARG A 1013 -9.49 -6.11 -54.58
N GLU A 1014 -8.46 -5.98 -55.41
CA GLU A 1014 -7.19 -5.36 -55.02
C GLU A 1014 -7.37 -3.87 -54.68
N GLU A 1015 -8.22 -3.15 -55.41
CA GLU A 1015 -8.60 -1.76 -55.16
C GLU A 1015 -9.14 -1.55 -53.73
N VAL A 1016 -10.20 -2.28 -53.35
CA VAL A 1016 -10.80 -2.11 -52.00
C VAL A 1016 -9.93 -2.68 -50.88
N ILE A 1017 -9.08 -3.68 -51.14
CA ILE A 1017 -8.10 -4.16 -50.16
C ILE A 1017 -7.01 -3.10 -49.91
N ALA A 1018 -6.61 -2.35 -50.95
CA ALA A 1018 -5.63 -1.28 -50.81
C ALA A 1018 -6.11 -0.17 -49.88
N TYR A 1019 -7.41 0.14 -49.85
CA TYR A 1019 -8.02 1.11 -48.93
C TYR A 1019 -7.85 0.72 -47.45
N TYR A 1020 -8.13 -0.54 -47.11
CA TYR A 1020 -7.82 -1.05 -45.77
C TYR A 1020 -6.34 -0.97 -45.43
N LYS A 1021 -5.47 -1.34 -46.38
CA LYS A 1021 -4.03 -1.26 -46.18
C LYS A 1021 -3.60 0.18 -45.88
N GLU A 1022 -4.07 1.14 -46.66
CA GLU A 1022 -3.76 2.55 -46.51
C GLU A 1022 -4.14 3.06 -45.10
N GLY A 1023 -5.36 2.75 -44.63
CA GLY A 1023 -5.79 3.11 -43.28
C GLY A 1023 -4.96 2.45 -42.17
N ILE A 1024 -4.63 1.16 -42.34
CA ILE A 1024 -3.76 0.42 -41.39
C ILE A 1024 -2.37 1.06 -41.34
N GLU A 1025 -1.79 1.43 -42.48
CA GLU A 1025 -0.48 2.08 -42.56
C GLU A 1025 -0.46 3.44 -41.88
N GLN A 1026 -1.54 4.23 -41.99
CA GLN A 1026 -1.65 5.52 -41.28
C GLN A 1026 -1.67 5.36 -39.75
N VAL A 1027 -2.39 4.37 -39.23
CA VAL A 1027 -2.39 4.08 -37.79
C VAL A 1027 -1.04 3.47 -37.37
N TRP A 1028 -0.46 2.60 -38.19
CA TRP A 1028 0.83 1.97 -37.92
C TRP A 1028 1.97 2.98 -37.80
N ALA A 1029 2.00 4.00 -38.67
CA ALA A 1029 2.98 5.08 -38.63
C ALA A 1029 3.03 5.80 -37.26
N ARG A 1030 1.89 5.89 -36.56
CA ARG A 1030 1.80 6.41 -35.19
C ARG A 1030 2.16 5.35 -34.14
N ALA A 1031 1.65 4.13 -34.32
CA ALA A 1031 1.80 3.02 -33.38
C ALA A 1031 3.25 2.56 -33.20
N GLU A 1032 4.02 2.44 -34.28
CA GLU A 1032 5.37 1.85 -34.25
C GLU A 1032 6.39 2.65 -33.42
N GLN A 1033 6.01 3.87 -33.03
CA GLN A 1033 6.83 4.81 -32.25
C GLN A 1033 6.75 4.56 -30.74
N ASN A 1034 5.83 3.72 -30.24
CA ASN A 1034 5.67 3.46 -28.81
C ASN A 1034 5.59 1.97 -28.44
N ALA A 1035 5.91 1.63 -27.19
CA ALA A 1035 5.98 0.23 -26.76
C ALA A 1035 4.63 -0.49 -26.77
N PHE A 1036 3.50 0.22 -26.67
CA PHE A 1036 2.17 -0.37 -26.71
C PHE A 1036 1.65 -0.61 -28.13
N TYR A 1037 2.35 -0.15 -29.17
CA TYR A 1037 1.83 -0.10 -30.55
C TYR A 1037 0.46 0.58 -30.63
N ARG A 1038 0.34 1.67 -29.89
CA ARG A 1038 -0.90 2.43 -29.81
C ARG A 1038 -0.87 3.60 -30.80
N GLY A 1039 -1.67 3.50 -31.87
CA GLY A 1039 -1.82 4.54 -32.90
C GLY A 1039 -3.23 5.11 -33.03
N VAL A 1040 -4.23 4.46 -32.44
CA VAL A 1040 -5.62 4.96 -32.41
C VAL A 1040 -5.73 6.12 -31.40
N PRO A 1041 -6.39 7.23 -31.75
CA PRO A 1041 -6.45 8.43 -30.91
C PRO A 1041 -7.24 8.23 -29.62
N PHE A 1042 -6.91 9.03 -28.59
CA PHE A 1042 -7.62 9.05 -27.31
C PHE A 1042 -8.78 10.06 -27.31
N ILE A 1043 -9.74 9.86 -28.20
CA ILE A 1043 -11.02 10.59 -28.20
C ILE A 1043 -12.11 9.77 -27.48
N TRP A 1044 -13.25 10.37 -27.17
CA TRP A 1044 -14.39 9.65 -26.55
C TRP A 1044 -14.73 8.41 -27.41
N CYS A 1045 -14.86 7.25 -26.77
CA CYS A 1045 -15.01 5.91 -27.37
C CYS A 1045 -13.71 5.34 -27.98
N SER A 1046 -12.54 5.69 -27.44
CA SER A 1046 -11.23 5.22 -27.93
C SER A 1046 -11.08 3.69 -27.93
N ASN A 1047 -11.76 2.97 -27.03
CA ASN A 1047 -11.79 1.51 -27.04
C ASN A 1047 -12.69 0.94 -28.14
N ASN A 1048 -13.80 1.61 -28.50
CA ASN A 1048 -14.65 1.20 -29.64
C ASN A 1048 -13.85 1.31 -30.95
N LEU A 1049 -13.10 2.41 -31.12
CA LEU A 1049 -12.15 2.59 -32.21
C LEU A 1049 -11.06 1.49 -32.21
N THR A 1050 -10.60 1.08 -31.02
CA THR A 1050 -9.59 0.02 -30.86
C THR A 1050 -10.11 -1.34 -31.31
N ALA A 1051 -11.33 -1.72 -30.91
CA ALA A 1051 -11.97 -2.96 -31.32
C ALA A 1051 -12.17 -2.98 -32.83
N SER A 1052 -12.74 -1.91 -33.40
CA SER A 1052 -12.93 -1.72 -34.84
C SER A 1052 -11.62 -1.82 -35.63
N PHE A 1053 -10.56 -1.15 -35.16
CA PHE A 1053 -9.26 -1.20 -35.83
C PHE A 1053 -8.63 -2.60 -35.82
N ALA A 1054 -8.74 -3.31 -34.69
CA ALA A 1054 -8.28 -4.69 -34.59
C ALA A 1054 -9.02 -5.61 -35.57
N ILE A 1055 -10.34 -5.42 -35.72
CA ILE A 1055 -11.17 -6.16 -36.69
C ILE A 1055 -10.71 -5.86 -38.12
N GLN A 1056 -10.47 -4.58 -38.47
CA GLN A 1056 -10.01 -4.21 -39.81
C GLN A 1056 -8.68 -4.87 -40.17
N CYS A 1057 -7.71 -4.87 -39.24
CA CYS A 1057 -6.42 -5.51 -39.47
C CYS A 1057 -6.57 -7.04 -39.64
N LEU A 1058 -7.41 -7.67 -38.80
CA LEU A 1058 -7.72 -9.09 -38.89
C LEU A 1058 -8.40 -9.45 -40.21
N TRP A 1059 -9.32 -8.61 -40.70
CA TRP A 1059 -9.93 -8.78 -42.01
C TRP A 1059 -8.97 -8.60 -43.16
N TYR A 1060 -8.05 -7.64 -43.06
CA TYR A 1060 -6.98 -7.49 -44.04
C TYR A 1060 -6.18 -8.79 -44.15
N GLU A 1061 -5.68 -9.32 -43.02
CA GLU A 1061 -4.95 -10.59 -42.96
C GLU A 1061 -5.78 -11.75 -43.55
N GLN A 1062 -7.06 -11.89 -43.18
CA GLN A 1062 -7.95 -12.92 -43.73
C GLN A 1062 -8.18 -12.80 -45.25
N LEU A 1063 -8.19 -11.57 -45.78
CA LEU A 1063 -8.40 -11.32 -47.21
C LEU A 1063 -7.11 -11.55 -48.01
N THR A 1064 -5.94 -11.32 -47.44
CA THR A 1064 -4.67 -11.31 -48.19
C THR A 1064 -3.76 -12.49 -47.86
N ASN A 1065 -3.93 -13.12 -46.70
CA ASN A 1065 -2.95 -13.95 -46.01
C ASN A 1065 -1.62 -13.21 -45.72
N ASP A 1066 -1.66 -11.88 -45.64
CA ASP A 1066 -0.53 -11.03 -45.26
C ASP A 1066 -0.57 -10.79 -43.74
N ASP A 1067 0.40 -11.34 -43.02
CA ASP A 1067 0.54 -11.29 -41.56
C ASP A 1067 1.41 -10.11 -41.08
N THR A 1068 1.77 -9.17 -41.97
CA THR A 1068 2.61 -8.00 -41.67
C THR A 1068 2.14 -7.23 -40.42
N TYR A 1069 0.82 -7.18 -40.18
CA TYR A 1069 0.23 -6.44 -39.07
C TYR A 1069 -0.24 -7.32 -37.90
N ALA A 1070 0.06 -8.63 -37.88
CA ALA A 1070 -0.42 -9.54 -36.84
C ALA A 1070 -0.03 -9.08 -35.41
N GLN A 1071 1.18 -8.52 -35.24
CA GLN A 1071 1.61 -7.98 -33.95
C GLN A 1071 0.86 -6.71 -33.55
N LEU A 1072 0.41 -5.90 -34.52
CA LEU A 1072 -0.43 -4.73 -34.27
C LEU A 1072 -1.85 -5.15 -33.87
N VAL A 1073 -2.41 -6.19 -34.51
CA VAL A 1073 -3.71 -6.78 -34.13
C VAL A 1073 -3.65 -7.26 -32.69
N GLN A 1074 -2.64 -8.06 -32.37
CA GLN A 1074 -2.46 -8.59 -31.02
C GLN A 1074 -2.26 -7.47 -29.99
N ALA A 1075 -1.52 -6.40 -30.31
CA ALA A 1075 -1.33 -5.29 -29.38
C ALA A 1075 -2.62 -4.50 -29.10
N ASN A 1076 -3.48 -4.28 -30.11
CA ASN A 1076 -4.79 -3.64 -29.90
C ASN A 1076 -5.75 -4.56 -29.13
N PHE A 1077 -5.67 -5.86 -29.34
CA PHE A 1077 -6.41 -6.83 -28.53
C PHE A 1077 -5.92 -6.85 -27.07
N ASP A 1078 -4.60 -6.94 -26.86
CA ASP A 1078 -3.98 -6.96 -25.52
C ASP A 1078 -4.26 -5.67 -24.75
N TRP A 1079 -4.37 -4.52 -25.44
CA TRP A 1079 -4.76 -3.23 -24.86
C TRP A 1079 -6.10 -3.31 -24.13
N LEU A 1080 -7.10 -3.95 -24.74
CA LEU A 1080 -8.44 -4.11 -24.17
C LEU A 1080 -8.45 -5.01 -22.93
N PHE A 1081 -7.39 -5.81 -22.69
CA PHE A 1081 -7.33 -6.79 -21.62
C PHE A 1081 -6.15 -6.60 -20.65
N GLY A 1082 -5.64 -5.37 -20.50
CA GLY A 1082 -4.66 -5.04 -19.45
C GLY A 1082 -3.24 -4.76 -19.92
N CYS A 1083 -2.92 -4.92 -21.20
CA CYS A 1083 -1.65 -4.46 -21.74
C CYS A 1083 -1.74 -2.97 -22.14
N ASN A 1084 -2.05 -2.13 -21.16
CA ASN A 1084 -2.18 -0.68 -21.27
C ASN A 1084 -1.52 0.01 -20.05
N PRO A 1085 -1.35 1.34 -20.02
CA PRO A 1085 -0.66 2.04 -18.94
C PRO A 1085 -1.18 1.76 -17.53
N TRP A 1086 -2.48 1.54 -17.38
CA TRP A 1086 -3.16 1.29 -16.10
C TRP A 1086 -3.01 -0.16 -15.64
N GLY A 1087 -2.90 -1.11 -16.58
CA GLY A 1087 -2.84 -2.53 -16.28
C GLY A 1087 -4.21 -3.17 -16.04
N THR A 1088 -5.28 -2.49 -16.46
CA THR A 1088 -6.67 -2.90 -16.25
C THR A 1088 -7.29 -3.40 -17.55
N SER A 1089 -8.10 -4.45 -17.48
CA SER A 1089 -8.99 -4.80 -18.59
C SER A 1089 -9.99 -3.67 -18.81
N MET A 1090 -10.37 -3.43 -20.06
CA MET A 1090 -11.38 -2.44 -20.43
C MET A 1090 -12.78 -3.06 -20.53
N VAL A 1091 -12.93 -4.30 -20.11
CA VAL A 1091 -14.20 -5.04 -20.17
C VAL A 1091 -14.60 -5.45 -18.76
N TYR A 1092 -15.78 -5.03 -18.33
CA TYR A 1092 -16.28 -5.31 -16.98
C TYR A 1092 -16.38 -6.82 -16.73
N GLY A 1093 -15.70 -7.29 -15.68
CA GLY A 1093 -15.74 -8.69 -15.24
C GLY A 1093 -15.00 -9.69 -16.14
N LEU A 1094 -14.24 -9.24 -17.15
CA LEU A 1094 -13.54 -10.12 -18.08
C LEU A 1094 -12.02 -9.80 -18.14
N PRO A 1095 -11.12 -10.69 -17.66
CA PRO A 1095 -11.41 -11.93 -16.95
C PRO A 1095 -11.86 -11.70 -15.50
N ALA A 1096 -12.67 -12.62 -14.96
CA ALA A 1096 -13.22 -12.54 -13.61
C ALA A 1096 -12.19 -12.55 -12.46
N TRP A 1097 -10.94 -12.91 -12.75
CA TRP A 1097 -9.84 -12.93 -11.78
C TRP A 1097 -8.85 -11.77 -11.95
N GLY A 1098 -9.00 -10.99 -13.03
CA GLY A 1098 -8.12 -9.86 -13.36
C GLY A 1098 -8.59 -8.54 -12.75
N ASP A 1099 -7.79 -7.50 -13.00
CA ASP A 1099 -8.18 -6.11 -12.77
C ASP A 1099 -9.11 -5.66 -13.91
N THR A 1100 -10.33 -5.27 -13.58
CA THR A 1100 -11.40 -4.84 -14.52
C THR A 1100 -12.14 -3.65 -13.90
N PRO A 1101 -12.93 -2.87 -14.68
CA PRO A 1101 -13.70 -1.77 -14.12
C PRO A 1101 -14.63 -2.27 -13.01
N THR A 1102 -14.79 -1.48 -11.95
CA THR A 1102 -15.60 -1.82 -10.77
C THR A 1102 -16.64 -0.77 -10.44
N ASP A 1103 -16.45 0.48 -10.88
CA ASP A 1103 -17.36 1.60 -10.68
C ASP A 1103 -17.69 2.33 -12.00
N PRO A 1104 -18.18 1.62 -13.04
CA PRO A 1104 -18.55 2.20 -14.32
C PRO A 1104 -19.67 3.22 -14.17
N HIS A 1105 -19.72 4.20 -15.09
CA HIS A 1105 -20.80 5.19 -15.18
C HIS A 1105 -22.10 4.49 -15.58
N SER A 1106 -22.82 3.89 -14.63
CA SER A 1106 -24.06 3.17 -14.89
C SER A 1106 -25.05 3.23 -13.73
N ALA A 1107 -26.34 3.41 -14.04
CA ALA A 1107 -27.40 3.32 -13.05
C ALA A 1107 -27.49 1.91 -12.43
N PHE A 1108 -27.17 0.87 -13.20
CA PHE A 1108 -27.20 -0.53 -12.74
C PHE A 1108 -26.19 -0.77 -11.61
N THR A 1109 -24.95 -0.33 -11.78
CA THR A 1109 -23.93 -0.44 -10.73
C THR A 1109 -24.22 0.53 -9.59
N ARG A 1110 -24.58 1.78 -9.90
CA ARG A 1110 -24.72 2.85 -8.90
C ARG A 1110 -25.93 2.72 -7.99
N LEU A 1111 -27.10 2.42 -8.54
CA LEU A 1111 -28.37 2.36 -7.81
C LEU A 1111 -28.72 0.92 -7.42
N GLY A 1112 -28.46 -0.03 -8.32
CA GLY A 1112 -28.83 -1.43 -8.14
C GLY A 1112 -27.74 -2.32 -7.54
N ASN A 1113 -26.47 -1.88 -7.51
CA ASN A 1113 -25.30 -2.73 -7.27
C ASN A 1113 -25.27 -3.97 -8.19
N TYR A 1114 -25.79 -3.83 -9.41
CA TYR A 1114 -25.81 -4.90 -10.40
C TYR A 1114 -24.52 -4.89 -11.22
N PRO A 1115 -23.87 -6.06 -11.44
CA PRO A 1115 -22.74 -6.14 -12.35
C PRO A 1115 -23.20 -5.88 -13.79
N ILE A 1116 -22.30 -5.32 -14.60
CA ILE A 1116 -22.51 -5.05 -16.03
C ILE A 1116 -21.61 -5.95 -16.89
N ASP A 1117 -21.57 -7.24 -16.53
CA ASP A 1117 -20.71 -8.28 -17.11
C ASP A 1117 -20.61 -8.17 -18.64
N GLY A 1118 -19.39 -7.97 -19.13
CA GLY A 1118 -19.09 -7.98 -20.56
C GLY A 1118 -19.17 -6.63 -21.26
N GLY A 1119 -19.60 -5.57 -20.57
CA GLY A 1119 -19.64 -4.21 -21.13
C GLY A 1119 -18.23 -3.68 -21.40
N LEU A 1120 -17.98 -3.25 -22.63
CA LEU A 1120 -16.77 -2.52 -23.03
C LEU A 1120 -16.91 -1.05 -22.62
N VAL A 1121 -16.03 -0.56 -21.76
CA VAL A 1121 -16.01 0.88 -21.41
C VAL A 1121 -15.37 1.71 -22.52
N ASP A 1122 -15.83 2.94 -22.67
CA ASP A 1122 -15.40 3.90 -23.70
C ASP A 1122 -13.89 4.03 -23.82
N GLY A 1123 -13.18 3.97 -22.69
CA GLY A 1123 -11.74 3.96 -22.64
C GLY A 1123 -11.11 5.33 -22.53
N PRO A 1124 -9.77 5.38 -22.52
CA PRO A 1124 -9.05 6.59 -22.18
C PRO A 1124 -9.26 7.72 -23.19
N VAL A 1125 -9.30 8.95 -22.67
CA VAL A 1125 -9.35 10.18 -23.48
C VAL A 1125 -8.13 11.06 -23.21
N TYR A 1126 -7.80 11.97 -24.14
CA TYR A 1126 -6.80 13.00 -23.92
C TYR A 1126 -7.18 13.86 -22.70
N GLY A 1127 -6.20 14.25 -21.88
CA GLY A 1127 -6.48 15.00 -20.64
C GLY A 1127 -7.21 16.33 -20.89
N ASN A 1128 -6.98 16.99 -22.02
CA ASN A 1128 -7.70 18.20 -22.41
C ASN A 1128 -9.18 17.95 -22.73
N ILE A 1129 -9.52 16.79 -23.32
CA ILE A 1129 -10.91 16.39 -23.59
C ILE A 1129 -11.62 16.21 -22.25
N PHE A 1130 -11.08 15.37 -21.36
CA PHE A 1130 -11.64 15.14 -20.02
C PHE A 1130 -11.93 16.46 -19.28
N ASN A 1131 -10.96 17.37 -19.26
CA ASN A 1131 -11.08 18.65 -18.55
C ASN A 1131 -12.07 19.65 -19.21
N SER A 1132 -12.48 19.42 -20.46
CA SER A 1132 -13.40 20.30 -21.19
C SER A 1132 -14.86 19.87 -21.12
N LEU A 1133 -15.12 18.62 -20.71
CA LEU A 1133 -16.45 18.03 -20.70
C LEU A 1133 -17.29 18.54 -19.50
N ILE A 1134 -18.60 18.61 -19.72
CA ILE A 1134 -19.55 19.22 -18.78
C ILE A 1134 -20.09 18.15 -17.84
N GLY A 1135 -20.06 18.39 -16.54
CA GLY A 1135 -20.67 17.50 -15.55
C GLY A 1135 -19.81 16.31 -15.13
N ILE A 1136 -18.56 16.23 -15.59
CA ILE A 1136 -17.60 15.23 -15.12
C ILE A 1136 -16.98 15.67 -13.80
N GLN A 1137 -17.07 14.80 -12.79
CA GLN A 1137 -16.39 14.99 -11.51
C GLN A 1137 -16.16 13.65 -10.83
N LEU A 1138 -14.91 13.33 -10.51
CA LEU A 1138 -14.57 12.12 -9.74
C LEU A 1138 -15.18 12.17 -8.35
N THR A 1139 -15.79 11.07 -7.94
CA THR A 1139 -16.50 10.97 -6.65
C THR A 1139 -15.64 10.37 -5.55
N LYS A 1140 -14.57 9.67 -5.92
CA LYS A 1140 -13.57 9.07 -5.05
C LYS A 1140 -12.16 9.58 -5.42
N PRO A 1141 -11.17 9.45 -4.53
CA PRO A 1141 -9.77 9.65 -4.90
C PRO A 1141 -9.37 8.73 -6.06
N ASP A 1142 -8.70 9.28 -7.07
CA ASP A 1142 -8.29 8.54 -8.26
C ASP A 1142 -7.31 7.40 -7.90
N ALA A 1143 -7.80 6.16 -8.02
CA ALA A 1143 -7.01 4.94 -7.79
C ALA A 1143 -5.87 4.78 -8.82
N HIS A 1144 -6.02 5.40 -9.99
CA HIS A 1144 -5.08 5.40 -11.09
C HIS A 1144 -4.22 6.66 -11.17
N ALA A 1145 -4.24 7.53 -10.15
CA ALA A 1145 -3.46 8.77 -10.12
C ALA A 1145 -1.97 8.59 -10.50
N PRO A 1146 -1.27 7.50 -10.12
CA PRO A 1146 0.11 7.28 -10.56
C PRO A 1146 0.29 7.04 -12.06
N PHE A 1147 -0.76 6.72 -12.81
CA PHE A 1147 -0.70 6.35 -14.23
C PHE A 1147 -1.39 7.36 -15.16
N GLN A 1148 -2.05 8.39 -14.61
CA GLN A 1148 -2.53 9.51 -15.41
C GLN A 1148 -1.36 10.31 -15.99
N SER A 1149 -1.58 10.92 -17.15
CA SER A 1149 -0.57 11.71 -17.86
C SER A 1149 -1.21 12.79 -18.72
N ASP A 1150 -0.41 13.76 -19.17
CA ASP A 1150 -0.85 14.77 -20.14
C ASP A 1150 -1.30 14.16 -21.47
N LEU A 1151 -0.83 12.94 -21.78
CA LEU A 1151 -1.22 12.21 -22.98
C LEU A 1151 -2.65 11.68 -22.87
N ALA A 1152 -2.96 10.91 -21.83
CA ALA A 1152 -4.26 10.27 -21.70
C ALA A 1152 -4.60 9.99 -20.23
N VAL A 1153 -5.90 9.96 -19.96
CA VAL A 1153 -6.48 9.63 -18.66
C VAL A 1153 -7.54 8.54 -18.79
N TYR A 1154 -7.66 7.72 -17.75
CA TYR A 1154 -8.75 6.74 -17.56
C TYR A 1154 -9.07 6.67 -16.07
N HIS A 1155 -10.34 6.74 -15.71
CA HIS A 1155 -10.77 6.71 -14.31
C HIS A 1155 -11.82 5.62 -14.11
N ASP A 1156 -11.59 4.70 -13.18
CA ASP A 1156 -12.63 3.76 -12.73
C ASP A 1156 -13.51 4.43 -11.65
N ASP A 1157 -14.31 5.41 -12.06
CA ASP A 1157 -15.24 6.15 -11.18
C ASP A 1157 -16.53 6.45 -11.93
N TYR A 1158 -17.68 6.28 -11.25
CA TYR A 1158 -18.98 6.48 -11.91
C TYR A 1158 -19.19 7.94 -12.33
N GLY A 1159 -18.46 8.91 -11.75
CA GLY A 1159 -18.53 10.32 -12.12
C GLY A 1159 -17.84 10.66 -13.45
N ASP A 1160 -17.13 9.72 -14.07
CA ASP A 1160 -16.47 9.88 -15.37
C ASP A 1160 -17.16 9.05 -16.47
N TYR A 1161 -18.17 9.66 -17.10
CA TYR A 1161 -18.83 9.06 -18.26
C TYR A 1161 -17.91 9.00 -19.49
N SER A 1162 -16.90 9.86 -19.60
CA SER A 1162 -16.11 9.98 -20.83
C SER A 1162 -15.09 8.86 -21.03
N THR A 1163 -14.67 8.22 -19.94
CA THR A 1163 -13.71 7.12 -19.97
C THR A 1163 -14.25 5.78 -19.48
N ASN A 1164 -15.32 5.81 -18.68
CA ASN A 1164 -15.79 4.65 -17.92
C ASN A 1164 -17.28 4.33 -18.13
N GLU A 1165 -17.90 4.87 -19.17
CA GLU A 1165 -19.24 4.47 -19.60
C GLU A 1165 -19.15 3.24 -20.52
N PRO A 1166 -19.88 2.15 -20.24
CA PRO A 1166 -19.99 1.01 -21.13
C PRO A 1166 -20.94 1.30 -22.31
N THR A 1167 -20.56 0.90 -23.53
CA THR A 1167 -21.37 1.14 -24.75
C THR A 1167 -21.82 -0.15 -25.43
N MET A 1168 -23.07 -0.15 -25.91
CA MET A 1168 -23.70 -1.34 -26.52
C MET A 1168 -23.08 -1.67 -27.88
N ASP A 1169 -22.80 -0.68 -28.71
CA ASP A 1169 -22.25 -0.86 -30.05
C ASP A 1169 -20.74 -1.19 -30.04
N GLY A 1170 -19.98 -0.60 -29.12
CA GLY A 1170 -18.61 -0.98 -28.81
C GLY A 1170 -18.52 -2.43 -28.37
N THR A 1171 -19.44 -2.85 -27.49
CA THR A 1171 -19.55 -4.24 -27.03
C THR A 1171 -19.94 -5.19 -28.18
N ALA A 1172 -20.84 -4.80 -29.08
CA ALA A 1172 -21.19 -5.61 -30.26
C ALA A 1172 -19.99 -5.81 -31.20
N SER A 1173 -19.18 -4.77 -31.40
CA SER A 1173 -17.92 -4.86 -32.16
C SER A 1173 -16.93 -5.79 -31.44
N LEU A 1174 -16.78 -5.67 -30.12
CA LEU A 1174 -15.95 -6.55 -29.31
C LEU A 1174 -16.40 -8.02 -29.38
N ILE A 1175 -17.70 -8.30 -29.42
CA ILE A 1175 -18.24 -9.67 -29.58
C ILE A 1175 -17.72 -10.30 -30.87
N TYR A 1176 -17.72 -9.55 -31.99
CA TYR A 1176 -17.13 -10.02 -33.24
C TYR A 1176 -15.64 -10.34 -33.08
N LEU A 1177 -14.86 -9.40 -32.50
CA LEU A 1177 -13.43 -9.56 -32.30
C LEU A 1177 -13.10 -10.77 -31.40
N LEU A 1178 -13.81 -10.94 -30.30
CA LEU A 1178 -13.66 -12.08 -29.39
C LEU A 1178 -13.97 -13.40 -30.08
N ALA A 1179 -15.04 -13.45 -30.89
CA ALA A 1179 -15.39 -14.66 -31.65
C ALA A 1179 -14.31 -15.00 -32.68
N ALA A 1180 -13.75 -13.99 -33.37
CA ALA A 1180 -12.65 -14.18 -34.29
C ALA A 1180 -11.39 -14.74 -33.60
N LYS A 1181 -11.00 -14.16 -32.46
CA LYS A 1181 -9.84 -14.63 -31.68
C LYS A 1181 -10.05 -16.02 -31.08
N GLU A 1182 -11.26 -16.35 -30.66
CA GLU A 1182 -11.60 -17.70 -30.22
C GLU A 1182 -11.51 -18.70 -31.39
N GLN A 1183 -12.04 -18.36 -32.56
CA GLN A 1183 -11.93 -19.19 -33.77
C GLN A 1183 -10.47 -19.47 -34.14
N GLU A 1184 -9.62 -18.43 -34.18
CA GLU A 1184 -8.16 -18.58 -34.41
C GLU A 1184 -7.53 -19.57 -33.42
N SER A 1185 -7.90 -19.50 -32.14
CA SER A 1185 -7.38 -20.41 -31.12
C SER A 1185 -7.76 -21.88 -31.35
N ARG A 1186 -8.96 -22.13 -31.90
CA ARG A 1186 -9.47 -23.48 -32.22
C ARG A 1186 -8.83 -24.05 -33.48
N GLU A 1187 -8.59 -23.23 -34.50
CA GLU A 1187 -7.97 -23.65 -35.76
C GLU A 1187 -6.50 -24.07 -35.57
N VAL A 1188 -5.77 -23.35 -34.72
CA VAL A 1188 -4.38 -23.68 -34.38
C VAL A 1188 -4.27 -24.98 -33.56
N ALA A 1189 -5.31 -25.33 -32.79
CA ALA A 1189 -5.35 -26.56 -32.01
C ALA A 1189 -5.61 -27.83 -32.85
N GLN A 1190 -6.05 -27.69 -34.10
CA GLN A 1190 -6.22 -28.81 -35.02
C GLN A 1190 -5.00 -28.91 -35.95
N PRO A 1191 -4.33 -30.08 -36.06
CA PRO A 1191 -3.27 -30.23 -37.06
C PRO A 1191 -3.88 -30.01 -38.45
N LYS A 1192 -3.31 -29.09 -39.24
CA LYS A 1192 -3.68 -28.87 -40.65
C LYS A 1192 -3.68 -30.24 -41.35
N LYS A 1193 -4.87 -30.70 -41.74
CA LYS A 1193 -5.06 -31.97 -42.46
C LYS A 1193 -4.50 -31.91 -43.87
#